data_AF-A0A959VPQ3-F1
#
_entry.id   AF-A0A959VPQ3-F1
#
_cell.length_a   1.000
_cell.length_b   1.000
_cell.length_c   1.000
_cell.angle_alpha   90.00
_cell.angle_beta   90.00
_cell.angle_gamma   90.00
#
_symmetry.space_group_name_H-M   'P 1'
#
loop_
_entity.id
_entity.type
_entity.pdbx_description
1 polymer ?
#
loop_
_entity_poly.entity_id
_entity_poly.type
_entity_poly.pdbx_seq_one_letter_code
_entity_poly.pdbx_strand_id
1 'polypeptide(L)'
;MRGPRFWLLWSWRDLRRRWPLIVAIGLLLAGGVGLAAGLGSMRDWRVDSNDASFGALNVHDLRVQAEQGSFIPTGALLDAAEAIPDADEITAASERLILPTQITAVSGDGRPVTTPGQIVGVETGPARSVDGVEVTGPPVDAVGLKSGEWQATDRPRTTAVLDPQYADGNGIVPPARVELAGGASVEVTGLGTSPETFVVQGPGGAFSGESEFSPVFVPLHSAQRLTGRPDRVNDLALVLRPGSDHAAVARQLEREIDRKLPGLGVTVTDTDDIDGYRILYDDAENDQQLFDVFAFLILAGATFGAFNLISRTVEAQRREIGVGMALGLEPRRLAIRPMLMGLQIAVVGVLFGVVVGLAVNEWLRGLLIDQLPLPIVKTDLRSGTFAQRAAIGFLIPLLAAAWPVMRGVRVTPIEAIRSGFRSSRGGGLAPLLAHVPLPGGSLAQMPARNVVRAPRRTALTVLASGAVVAVAVSMSGMLDSFQATIDRNTEETLKTAPERLTVTLDRFYDERSPTVATVTGSDAVATADEKLVIPAKLRSGDEEIEVSLNTLPTGKPVWTPTVSSGHLPVRPDEVLLAESAASDLGVEAGQSLTLVHPRSTGPGRFESAETEVTVSGTHPDPFRFPVYMASASSSVFGLPGVVNSLDLVPARDLTGDAAKRSLAGLPGIASVESASALGESLEQGLEDFASIIRVVVAIAVVLVLLIAFNSTAINADERAREHATMFAYGLPLRSVLRLAVVESLIMGVLATAIGLILGVAILGWVVNVNLKEVLPELGTVTSLSSGSIILAALAGVGAMALAPVLTVRRLRRMDVPSTLRVVE
;
A
#
# COMPACT_ATOMS: atom_id res chain seq x y z
N MET A 1 -50.57 25.21 25.35
CA MET A 1 -49.55 24.91 24.31
C MET A 1 -48.19 24.83 25.00
N ARG A 2 -47.54 23.65 25.05
CA ARG A 2 -46.27 23.46 25.76
C ARG A 2 -45.09 23.80 24.82
N GLY A 3 -44.21 24.70 25.25
CA GLY A 3 -43.05 25.17 24.46
C GLY A 3 -41.94 24.12 24.27
N PRO A 4 -40.87 24.45 23.51
CA PRO A 4 -39.79 23.51 23.13
C PRO A 4 -39.09 22.84 24.32
N ARG A 5 -39.04 23.50 25.48
CA ARG A 5 -38.50 22.96 26.74
C ARG A 5 -39.19 21.66 27.19
N PHE A 6 -40.49 21.51 26.96
CA PHE A 6 -41.22 20.30 27.34
C PHE A 6 -40.74 19.09 26.53
N TRP A 7 -40.60 19.26 25.21
CA TRP A 7 -40.16 18.20 24.32
C TRP A 7 -38.70 17.79 24.59
N LEU A 8 -37.84 18.75 24.93
CA LEU A 8 -36.44 18.49 25.30
C LEU A 8 -36.32 17.71 26.62
N LEU A 9 -37.00 18.14 27.69
CA LEU A 9 -36.97 17.44 28.99
C LEU A 9 -37.52 16.02 28.88
N TRP A 10 -38.53 15.83 28.04
CA TRP A 10 -39.15 14.53 27.85
C TRP A 10 -38.28 13.60 26.99
N SER A 11 -37.68 14.13 25.92
CA SER A 11 -36.67 13.44 25.12
C SER A 11 -35.45 13.04 25.98
N TRP A 12 -34.98 13.90 26.87
CA TRP A 12 -33.88 13.60 27.80
C TRP A 12 -34.20 12.43 28.74
N ARG A 13 -35.45 12.32 29.20
CA ARG A 13 -35.89 11.20 30.02
C ARG A 13 -35.86 9.87 29.26
N ASP A 14 -36.27 9.89 27.99
CA ASP A 14 -36.20 8.72 27.12
C ASP A 14 -34.75 8.35 26.78
N LEU A 15 -33.91 9.37 26.54
CA LEU A 15 -32.47 9.22 26.33
C LEU A 15 -31.82 8.50 27.50
N ARG A 16 -32.08 8.94 28.75
CA ARG A 16 -31.52 8.34 29.97
C ARG A 16 -31.95 6.88 30.17
N ARG A 17 -33.11 6.47 29.64
CA ARG A 17 -33.55 5.06 29.69
C ARG A 17 -32.82 4.17 28.68
N ARG A 18 -32.38 4.74 27.55
CA ARG A 18 -31.76 4.02 26.42
C ARG A 18 -30.31 4.44 26.14
N TRP A 19 -29.67 5.15 27.08
CA TRP A 19 -28.35 5.75 26.88
C TRP A 19 -27.25 4.80 26.37
N PRO A 20 -27.15 3.51 26.81
CA PRO A 20 -26.08 2.64 26.33
C PRO A 20 -26.19 2.34 24.83
N LEU A 21 -27.43 2.20 24.35
CA LEU A 21 -27.72 1.91 22.93
C LEU A 21 -27.48 3.16 22.06
N ILE A 22 -27.87 4.33 22.57
CA ILE A 22 -27.63 5.60 21.89
C ILE A 22 -26.14 5.90 21.80
N VAL A 23 -25.39 5.66 22.88
CA VAL A 23 -23.93 5.81 22.89
C VAL A 23 -23.28 4.82 21.93
N ALA A 24 -23.68 3.54 21.92
CA ALA A 24 -23.10 2.57 21.01
C ALA A 24 -23.39 2.87 19.52
N ILE A 25 -24.61 3.32 19.16
CA ILE A 25 -24.90 3.79 17.79
C ILE A 25 -24.15 5.09 17.48
N GLY A 26 -24.07 6.01 18.44
CA GLY A 26 -23.29 7.24 18.31
C GLY A 26 -21.81 6.97 18.07
N LEU A 27 -21.22 5.99 18.76
CA LEU A 27 -19.83 5.57 18.56
C LEU A 27 -19.62 4.87 17.21
N LEU A 28 -20.57 4.07 16.73
CA LEU A 28 -20.51 3.51 15.37
C LEU A 28 -20.55 4.62 14.31
N LEU A 29 -21.44 5.59 14.49
CA LEU A 29 -21.49 6.78 13.63
C LEU A 29 -20.20 7.58 13.73
N ALA A 30 -19.64 7.74 14.92
CA ALA A 30 -18.38 8.43 15.13
C ALA A 30 -17.23 7.73 14.41
N GLY A 31 -17.17 6.39 14.43
CA GLY A 31 -16.19 5.63 13.66
C GLY A 31 -16.33 5.85 12.15
N GLY A 32 -17.55 5.73 11.61
CA GLY A 32 -17.79 5.91 10.17
C GLY A 32 -17.53 7.34 9.69
N VAL A 33 -18.03 8.34 10.43
CA VAL A 33 -17.80 9.76 10.11
C VAL A 33 -16.35 10.16 10.34
N GLY A 34 -15.72 9.64 11.40
CA GLY A 34 -14.32 9.92 11.70
C GLY A 34 -13.38 9.37 10.65
N LEU A 35 -13.59 8.14 10.19
CA LEU A 35 -12.82 7.59 9.06
C LEU A 35 -13.08 8.39 7.78
N ALA A 36 -14.35 8.65 7.43
CA ALA A 36 -14.70 9.40 6.24
C ALA A 36 -14.11 10.83 6.22
N ALA A 37 -14.12 11.52 7.36
CA ALA A 37 -13.65 12.89 7.46
C ALA A 37 -12.12 12.97 7.66
N GLY A 38 -11.55 12.08 8.48
CA GLY A 38 -10.13 12.05 8.76
C GLY A 38 -9.27 11.52 7.61
N LEU A 39 -9.82 10.59 6.81
CA LEU A 39 -9.13 10.02 5.64
C LEU A 39 -9.65 10.56 4.30
N GLY A 40 -10.68 11.42 4.33
CA GLY A 40 -11.38 11.86 3.12
C GLY A 40 -10.63 12.89 2.28
N SER A 41 -9.54 13.46 2.81
CA SER A 41 -8.66 14.40 2.11
C SER A 41 -7.24 13.84 1.96
N MET A 42 -7.06 12.52 2.11
CA MET A 42 -5.74 11.91 2.10
C MET A 42 -5.07 12.06 0.73
N ARG A 43 -5.81 11.71 -0.32
CA ARG A 43 -5.40 11.92 -1.71
C ARG A 43 -4.97 13.36 -1.95
N ASP A 44 -5.85 14.28 -1.58
CA ASP A 44 -5.70 15.70 -1.85
C ASP A 44 -4.38 16.27 -1.29
N TRP A 45 -4.06 15.99 -0.02
CA TRP A 45 -2.85 16.54 0.58
C TRP A 45 -1.59 15.81 0.09
N ARG A 46 -1.68 14.51 -0.22
CA ARG A 46 -0.57 13.75 -0.82
C ARG A 46 -0.25 14.29 -2.21
N VAL A 47 -1.26 14.48 -3.06
CA VAL A 47 -1.12 15.10 -4.39
C VAL A 47 -0.57 16.51 -4.28
N ASP A 48 -1.12 17.37 -3.39
CA ASP A 48 -0.57 18.73 -3.18
C ASP A 48 0.90 18.70 -2.72
N SER A 49 1.29 17.71 -1.92
CA SER A 49 2.67 17.53 -1.44
C SER A 49 3.59 17.05 -2.56
N ASN A 50 3.11 16.12 -3.40
CA ASN A 50 3.81 15.67 -4.60
C ASN A 50 4.01 16.87 -5.55
N ASP A 51 2.92 17.55 -5.93
CA ASP A 51 2.94 18.73 -6.82
C ASP A 51 3.91 19.81 -6.30
N ALA A 52 3.84 20.10 -4.99
CA ALA A 52 4.72 21.10 -4.38
C ALA A 52 6.19 20.66 -4.39
N SER A 53 6.47 19.40 -4.09
CA SER A 53 7.82 18.86 -4.04
C SER A 53 8.45 18.75 -5.43
N PHE A 54 7.76 18.11 -6.37
CA PHE A 54 8.20 18.01 -7.77
C PHE A 54 8.34 19.39 -8.42
N GLY A 55 7.39 20.29 -8.19
CA GLY A 55 7.44 21.66 -8.70
C GLY A 55 8.57 22.50 -8.09
N ALA A 56 8.87 22.36 -6.79
CA ALA A 56 9.96 23.09 -6.15
C ALA A 56 11.34 22.69 -6.69
N LEU A 57 11.49 21.41 -7.03
CA LEU A 57 12.73 20.86 -7.59
C LEU A 57 12.80 20.93 -9.12
N ASN A 58 11.75 21.45 -9.78
CA ASN A 58 11.67 21.58 -11.23
C ASN A 58 11.95 20.24 -11.95
N VAL A 59 11.14 19.23 -11.62
CA VAL A 59 11.20 17.90 -12.25
C VAL A 59 11.18 18.00 -13.77
N HIS A 60 11.95 17.16 -14.44
CA HIS A 60 11.96 17.08 -15.90
C HIS A 60 10.63 16.60 -16.48
N ASP A 61 10.27 17.14 -17.64
CA ASP A 61 9.20 16.68 -18.54
C ASP A 61 9.69 15.55 -19.46
N LEU A 62 10.93 15.66 -19.92
CA LEU A 62 11.61 14.66 -20.74
C LEU A 62 13.01 14.38 -20.21
N ARG A 63 13.43 13.12 -20.26
CA ARG A 63 14.78 12.70 -19.91
C ARG A 63 15.36 11.85 -21.01
N VAL A 64 16.61 12.13 -21.37
CA VAL A 64 17.40 11.31 -22.30
C VAL A 64 18.48 10.60 -21.51
N GLN A 65 18.44 9.27 -21.52
CA GLN A 65 19.48 8.44 -20.92
C GLN A 65 20.25 7.72 -22.01
N ALA A 66 21.59 7.80 -21.96
CA ALA A 66 22.43 6.99 -22.81
C ALA A 66 22.45 5.54 -22.32
N GLU A 67 22.51 4.60 -23.27
CA GLU A 67 22.63 3.17 -22.96
C GLU A 67 23.79 2.88 -22.01
N GLN A 68 23.62 1.87 -21.14
CA GLN A 68 24.57 1.59 -20.06
C GLN A 68 26.01 1.42 -20.57
N GLY A 69 26.93 2.20 -20.02
CA GLY A 69 28.34 2.20 -20.43
C GLY A 69 28.69 3.13 -21.60
N SER A 70 27.70 3.81 -22.19
CA SER A 70 27.90 4.88 -23.17
C SER A 70 28.15 6.21 -22.47
N PHE A 71 29.14 6.95 -22.95
CA PHE A 71 29.51 8.26 -22.41
C PHE A 71 29.71 9.27 -23.53
N ILE A 72 29.11 10.43 -23.37
CA ILE A 72 28.98 11.46 -24.39
C ILE A 72 29.78 12.68 -23.97
N PRO A 73 30.45 13.40 -24.89
CA PRO A 73 31.08 14.67 -24.55
C PRO A 73 30.09 15.65 -23.91
N THR A 74 30.50 16.29 -22.81
CA THR A 74 29.70 17.36 -22.17
C THR A 74 29.38 18.47 -23.19
N GLY A 75 28.14 18.90 -23.21
CA GLY A 75 27.55 19.88 -24.14
C GLY A 75 26.91 19.27 -25.38
N ALA A 76 27.23 18.02 -25.74
CA ALA A 76 26.76 17.46 -27.00
C ALA A 76 25.27 17.08 -26.98
N LEU A 77 24.71 16.71 -25.82
CA LEU A 77 23.27 16.46 -25.69
C LEU A 77 22.50 17.80 -25.68
N LEU A 78 23.04 18.82 -25.01
CA LEU A 78 22.49 20.19 -25.07
C LEU A 78 22.49 20.73 -26.50
N ASP A 79 23.59 20.59 -27.24
CA ASP A 79 23.68 20.99 -28.64
C ASP A 79 22.63 20.27 -29.51
N ALA A 80 22.29 19.01 -29.19
CA ALA A 80 21.24 18.28 -29.89
C ALA A 80 19.85 18.83 -29.56
N ALA A 81 19.59 19.10 -28.27
CA ALA A 81 18.35 19.71 -27.80
C ALA A 81 18.11 21.11 -28.39
N GLU A 82 19.15 21.93 -28.52
CA GLU A 82 19.06 23.26 -29.15
C GLU A 82 18.83 23.21 -30.68
N ALA A 83 19.06 22.06 -31.32
CA ALA A 83 18.96 21.90 -32.76
C ALA A 83 17.61 21.35 -33.25
N ILE A 84 16.72 20.95 -32.33
CA ILE A 84 15.39 20.46 -32.71
C ILE A 84 14.52 21.61 -33.25
N PRO A 85 13.56 21.32 -34.16
CA PRO A 85 12.63 22.32 -34.66
C PRO A 85 11.89 23.12 -33.56
N ASP A 86 11.44 22.43 -32.51
CA ASP A 86 10.68 23.01 -31.41
C ASP A 86 11.57 23.32 -30.18
N ALA A 87 12.83 23.71 -30.41
CA ALA A 87 13.79 23.98 -29.32
C ALA A 87 13.34 25.12 -28.40
N ASP A 88 12.49 26.03 -28.88
CA ASP A 88 11.95 27.10 -28.06
C ASP A 88 10.94 26.61 -27.03
N GLU A 89 10.35 25.42 -27.21
CA GLU A 89 9.51 24.77 -26.21
C GLU A 89 10.31 24.32 -24.98
N ILE A 90 11.64 24.15 -25.09
CA ILE A 90 12.51 23.80 -23.97
C ILE A 90 12.78 25.05 -23.11
N THR A 91 12.35 25.02 -21.85
CA THR A 91 12.53 26.14 -20.91
C THR A 91 13.77 25.98 -20.03
N ALA A 92 14.19 24.76 -19.75
CA ALA A 92 15.40 24.44 -19.01
C ALA A 92 15.95 23.07 -19.43
N ALA A 93 17.27 22.91 -19.34
CA ALA A 93 17.98 21.70 -19.68
C ALA A 93 19.20 21.52 -18.77
N SER A 94 19.52 20.30 -18.36
CA SER A 94 20.72 19.99 -17.59
C SER A 94 21.30 18.65 -17.98
N GLU A 95 22.59 18.62 -18.33
CA GLU A 95 23.33 17.37 -18.46
C GLU A 95 23.78 16.86 -17.09
N ARG A 96 23.86 15.53 -16.95
CA ARG A 96 24.28 14.85 -15.73
C ARG A 96 25.20 13.68 -16.05
N LEU A 97 26.00 13.31 -15.06
CA LEU A 97 26.82 12.10 -15.09
C LEU A 97 26.39 11.17 -13.98
N ILE A 98 25.75 10.05 -14.34
CA ILE A 98 25.15 9.13 -13.39
C ILE A 98 25.83 7.77 -13.50
N LEU A 99 26.44 7.28 -12.41
CA LEU A 99 27.11 5.97 -12.38
C LEU A 99 26.87 5.22 -11.08
N PRO A 100 26.68 3.89 -11.14
CA PRO A 100 26.64 3.07 -9.94
C PRO A 100 27.99 3.16 -9.19
N THR A 101 27.92 3.11 -7.87
CA THR A 101 29.08 3.11 -6.98
C THR A 101 28.78 2.30 -5.73
N GLN A 102 29.80 2.17 -4.88
CA GLN A 102 29.66 1.69 -3.52
C GLN A 102 29.88 2.84 -2.56
N ILE A 103 29.11 2.88 -1.49
CA ILE A 103 29.18 3.88 -0.44
C ILE A 103 29.64 3.16 0.81
N THR A 104 30.75 3.59 1.39
CA THR A 104 31.19 3.17 2.71
C THR A 104 31.17 4.37 3.64
N ALA A 105 30.27 4.34 4.60
CA ALA A 105 30.11 5.36 5.64
C ALA A 105 30.38 4.76 7.01
N VAL A 106 30.71 5.59 8.00
CA VAL A 106 30.77 5.15 9.40
C VAL A 106 29.42 5.46 10.04
N SER A 107 28.70 4.43 10.46
CA SER A 107 27.43 4.55 11.17
C SER A 107 27.63 5.22 12.54
N GLY A 108 26.54 5.72 13.12
CA GLY A 108 26.53 6.35 14.45
C GLY A 108 27.04 5.44 15.58
N ASP A 109 27.06 4.12 15.40
CA ASP A 109 27.63 3.14 16.33
C ASP A 109 29.15 2.90 16.14
N GLY A 110 29.76 3.61 15.19
CA GLY A 110 31.17 3.53 14.85
C GLY A 110 31.54 2.38 13.90
N ARG A 111 30.56 1.63 13.38
CA ARG A 111 30.82 0.55 12.41
C ARG A 111 30.81 1.09 10.98
N PRO A 112 31.73 0.64 10.12
CA PRO A 112 31.64 0.93 8.69
C PRO A 112 30.45 0.16 8.10
N VAL A 113 29.55 0.89 7.44
CA VAL A 113 28.44 0.36 6.67
C VAL A 113 28.75 0.58 5.20
N THR A 114 28.71 -0.52 4.44
CA THR A 114 29.03 -0.53 3.02
C THR A 114 27.80 -0.95 2.24
N THR A 115 27.29 -0.07 1.39
CA THR A 115 26.08 -0.30 0.60
C THR A 115 26.31 0.05 -0.87
N PRO A 116 25.52 -0.52 -1.78
CA PRO A 116 25.35 0.02 -3.12
C PRO A 116 24.91 1.49 -3.09
N GLY A 117 25.16 2.19 -4.18
CA GLY A 117 24.70 3.56 -4.37
C GLY A 117 24.97 4.04 -5.78
N GLN A 118 24.78 5.35 -5.99
CA GLN A 118 25.00 5.96 -7.29
C GLN A 118 25.64 7.34 -7.13
N ILE A 119 26.67 7.63 -7.91
CA ILE A 119 27.21 8.99 -8.02
C ILE A 119 26.36 9.74 -9.03
N VAL A 120 25.77 10.86 -8.60
CA VAL A 120 24.99 11.75 -9.46
C VAL A 120 25.75 13.07 -9.57
N GLY A 121 26.47 13.21 -10.69
CA GLY A 121 27.20 14.42 -11.05
C GLY A 121 26.27 15.42 -11.70
N VAL A 122 26.06 16.58 -11.06
CA VAL A 122 25.16 17.63 -11.55
C VAL A 122 25.83 18.99 -11.60
N GLU A 123 25.34 19.87 -12.47
CA GLU A 123 25.74 21.28 -12.43
C GLU A 123 25.32 21.92 -11.10
N THR A 124 26.12 22.85 -10.60
CA THR A 124 25.88 23.45 -9.29
C THR A 124 25.53 24.91 -9.42
N GLY A 125 24.31 25.25 -9.04
CA GLY A 125 23.79 26.61 -8.99
C GLY A 125 23.79 27.22 -7.59
N PRO A 126 23.49 28.53 -7.47
CA PRO A 126 23.26 29.17 -6.18
C PRO A 126 22.01 28.57 -5.50
N ALA A 127 22.08 28.38 -4.19
CA ALA A 127 20.93 27.95 -3.41
C ALA A 127 19.81 29.00 -3.44
N ARG A 128 18.57 28.55 -3.59
CA ARG A 128 17.35 29.35 -3.54
C ARG A 128 16.36 28.73 -2.57
N SER A 129 15.59 29.54 -1.86
CA SER A 129 14.52 29.02 -0.99
C SER A 129 13.20 28.96 -1.77
N VAL A 130 12.56 27.79 -1.81
CA VAL A 130 11.26 27.56 -2.43
C VAL A 130 10.36 26.88 -1.39
N ASP A 131 9.25 27.52 -1.02
CA ASP A 131 8.29 27.01 -0.01
C ASP A 131 8.94 26.54 1.31
N GLY A 132 10.07 27.17 1.71
CA GLY A 132 10.79 26.85 2.94
C GLY A 132 11.87 25.78 2.81
N VAL A 133 12.01 25.15 1.65
CA VAL A 133 13.10 24.22 1.32
C VAL A 133 14.22 24.97 0.61
N GLU A 134 15.46 24.67 0.98
CA GLU A 134 16.62 25.19 0.28
C GLU A 134 16.93 24.28 -0.92
N VAL A 135 16.76 24.81 -2.12
CA VAL A 135 16.93 24.12 -3.39
C VAL A 135 18.22 24.59 -4.05
N THR A 136 19.05 23.66 -4.49
CA THR A 136 20.38 23.92 -5.06
C THR A 136 20.69 22.90 -6.16
N GLY A 137 21.82 23.06 -6.87
CA GLY A 137 22.21 22.16 -7.96
C GLY A 137 21.69 22.63 -9.33
N PRO A 138 21.28 21.70 -10.21
CA PRO A 138 20.96 22.00 -11.61
C PRO A 138 19.62 22.75 -11.75
N PRO A 139 19.38 23.41 -12.91
CA PRO A 139 18.11 24.08 -13.17
C PRO A 139 16.93 23.13 -13.35
N VAL A 140 17.17 21.85 -13.67
CA VAL A 140 16.19 20.77 -13.82
C VAL A 140 16.60 19.63 -12.88
N ASP A 141 15.65 18.99 -12.21
CA ASP A 141 15.91 17.97 -11.18
C ASP A 141 16.87 18.48 -10.10
N ALA A 142 16.53 19.65 -9.55
CA ALA A 142 17.32 20.29 -8.51
C ALA A 142 17.30 19.48 -7.20
N VAL A 143 18.30 19.68 -6.35
CA VAL A 143 18.42 19.00 -5.06
C VAL A 143 17.80 19.86 -3.96
N GLY A 144 16.77 19.34 -3.30
CA GLY A 144 16.14 19.94 -2.13
C GLY A 144 16.83 19.48 -0.86
N LEU A 145 17.47 20.39 -0.13
CA LEU A 145 18.16 20.10 1.12
C LEU A 145 17.14 19.97 2.28
N LYS A 146 17.17 18.82 2.96
CA LYS A 146 16.50 18.59 4.25
C LYS A 146 17.31 19.20 5.40
N SER A 147 18.64 19.12 5.32
CA SER A 147 19.54 19.67 6.34
C SER A 147 20.96 19.91 5.80
N GLY A 148 21.72 20.75 6.51
CA GLY A 148 23.07 21.14 6.13
C GLY A 148 23.09 22.15 4.99
N GLU A 149 24.27 22.37 4.40
CA GLU A 149 24.46 23.26 3.27
C GLU A 149 25.25 22.53 2.17
N TRP A 150 24.98 22.87 0.91
CA TRP A 150 25.81 22.39 -0.20
C TRP A 150 26.49 23.55 -0.92
N GLN A 151 27.69 23.87 -0.45
CA GLN A 151 28.61 24.75 -1.15
C GLN A 151 29.51 23.88 -2.03
N ALA A 152 29.05 23.62 -3.26
CA ALA A 152 29.77 22.85 -4.25
C ALA A 152 31.22 23.32 -4.42
N THR A 153 32.16 22.63 -3.78
CA THR A 153 33.59 22.90 -3.90
C THR A 153 34.36 21.61 -4.17
N ASP A 154 35.41 21.76 -4.96
CA ASP A 154 36.41 20.73 -5.23
C ASP A 154 37.62 20.85 -4.30
N ARG A 155 37.69 21.91 -3.47
CA ARG A 155 38.87 22.21 -2.64
C ARG A 155 38.49 22.71 -1.23
N PRO A 156 39.13 22.19 -0.16
CA PRO A 156 40.21 21.19 -0.17
C PRO A 156 39.76 19.74 -0.41
N ARG A 157 38.45 19.48 -0.41
CA ARG A 157 37.81 18.18 -0.68
C ARG A 157 36.53 18.36 -1.48
N THR A 158 36.13 17.33 -2.22
CA THR A 158 34.84 17.29 -2.91
C THR A 158 33.71 17.21 -1.89
N THR A 159 32.83 18.21 -1.89
CA THR A 159 31.61 18.23 -1.09
C THR A 159 30.48 17.47 -1.78
N ALA A 160 29.71 16.71 -1.01
CA ALA A 160 28.58 15.91 -1.48
C ALA A 160 27.31 16.17 -0.67
N VAL A 161 26.18 15.85 -1.27
CA VAL A 161 24.89 15.70 -0.59
C VAL A 161 24.49 14.24 -0.65
N LEU A 162 24.02 13.71 0.47
CA LEU A 162 23.58 12.33 0.60
C LEU A 162 22.06 12.29 0.77
N ASP A 163 21.43 11.19 0.34
CA ASP A 163 20.01 11.00 0.56
C ASP A 163 19.67 11.00 2.07
N PRO A 164 18.62 11.71 2.52
CA PRO A 164 18.27 11.79 3.93
C PRO A 164 17.77 10.47 4.53
N GLN A 165 17.01 9.66 3.78
CA GLN A 165 16.47 8.40 4.32
C GLN A 165 17.61 7.40 4.55
N TYR A 166 18.54 7.32 3.60
CA TYR A 166 19.74 6.52 3.77
C TYR A 166 20.60 6.99 4.95
N ALA A 167 20.76 8.31 5.11
CA ALA A 167 21.53 8.88 6.20
C ALA A 167 20.87 8.59 7.57
N ASP A 168 19.55 8.78 7.68
CA ASP A 168 18.78 8.51 8.89
C ASP A 168 18.82 7.01 9.25
N GLY A 169 18.61 6.11 8.27
CA GLY A 169 18.65 4.65 8.45
C GLY A 169 20.02 4.10 8.86
N ASN A 170 21.10 4.75 8.42
CA ASN A 170 22.47 4.36 8.77
C ASN A 170 23.08 5.18 9.90
N GLY A 171 22.36 6.16 10.46
CA GLY A 171 22.85 7.05 11.52
C GLY A 171 23.99 7.96 11.09
N ILE A 172 24.02 8.39 9.84
CA ILE A 172 25.02 9.28 9.25
C ILE A 172 24.58 10.73 9.46
N VAL A 173 25.40 11.51 10.17
CA VAL A 173 25.10 12.92 10.47
C VAL A 173 26.17 13.82 9.83
N PRO A 174 25.81 14.74 8.92
CA PRO A 174 26.76 15.70 8.36
C PRO A 174 27.35 16.65 9.42
N PRO A 175 28.62 17.10 9.26
CA PRO A 175 29.54 16.71 8.21
C PRO A 175 30.07 15.29 8.42
N ALA A 176 29.99 14.46 7.39
CA ALA A 176 30.44 13.07 7.43
C ALA A 176 31.41 12.79 6.28
N ARG A 177 32.36 11.87 6.48
CA ARG A 177 33.18 11.35 5.38
C ARG A 177 32.56 10.07 4.87
N VAL A 178 32.38 10.02 3.56
CA VAL A 178 31.95 8.83 2.83
C VAL A 178 33.06 8.43 1.87
N GLU A 179 33.40 7.15 1.86
CA GLU A 179 34.28 6.55 0.88
C GLU A 179 33.44 5.96 -0.26
N LEU A 180 33.88 6.20 -1.48
CA LEU A 180 33.25 5.71 -2.70
C LEU A 180 34.06 4.54 -3.26
N ALA A 181 33.45 3.78 -4.18
CA ALA A 181 34.16 2.72 -4.91
C ALA A 181 35.50 3.22 -5.51
N GLY A 182 36.54 2.40 -5.41
CA GLY A 182 37.90 2.79 -5.82
C GLY A 182 38.69 3.62 -4.79
N GLY A 183 38.17 3.81 -3.58
CA GLY A 183 38.87 4.43 -2.45
C GLY A 183 38.88 5.97 -2.47
N ALA A 184 38.11 6.58 -3.36
CA ALA A 184 37.91 8.03 -3.33
C ALA A 184 37.07 8.42 -2.09
N SER A 185 37.26 9.62 -1.56
CA SER A 185 36.45 10.09 -0.42
C SER A 185 35.82 11.45 -0.71
N VAL A 186 34.57 11.59 -0.28
CA VAL A 186 33.78 12.82 -0.35
C VAL A 186 33.37 13.26 1.05
N GLU A 187 33.18 14.56 1.21
CA GLU A 187 32.71 15.17 2.44
C GLU A 187 31.23 15.51 2.29
N VAL A 188 30.37 14.75 2.97
CA VAL A 188 28.92 15.00 2.97
C VAL A 188 28.65 16.20 3.86
N THR A 189 28.21 17.31 3.26
CA THR A 189 27.94 18.58 3.96
C THR A 189 26.46 18.86 4.18
N GLY A 190 25.59 18.14 3.46
CA GLY A 190 24.14 18.24 3.60
C GLY A 190 23.43 16.93 3.26
N LEU A 191 22.16 16.86 3.62
CA LEU A 191 21.24 15.79 3.25
C LEU A 191 20.16 16.38 2.35
N GLY A 192 19.88 15.76 1.22
CA GLY A 192 18.92 16.28 0.25
C GLY A 192 18.55 15.26 -0.81
N THR A 193 17.42 15.53 -1.46
CA THR A 193 16.79 14.62 -2.41
C THR A 193 16.49 15.34 -3.73
N SER A 194 16.43 14.57 -4.82
CA SER A 194 16.07 14.97 -6.17
C SER A 194 14.73 14.30 -6.55
N PRO A 195 13.93 14.82 -7.51
CA PRO A 195 12.68 14.20 -7.95
C PRO A 195 12.79 12.69 -8.23
N GLU A 196 13.83 12.26 -8.94
CA GLU A 196 14.02 10.84 -9.26
C GLU A 196 14.42 9.97 -8.05
N THR A 197 14.73 10.57 -6.91
CA THR A 197 15.19 9.87 -5.70
C THR A 197 14.18 9.93 -4.57
N PHE A 198 12.96 10.42 -4.81
CA PHE A 198 11.88 10.31 -3.82
C PHE A 198 11.58 8.83 -3.56
N VAL A 199 11.46 8.00 -4.58
CA VAL A 199 11.37 6.54 -4.39
C VAL A 199 12.67 5.93 -4.88
N VAL A 200 13.50 5.49 -3.93
CA VAL A 200 14.81 4.94 -4.23
C VAL A 200 14.67 3.53 -4.80
N GLN A 201 15.09 3.35 -6.05
CA GLN A 201 15.27 2.04 -6.67
C GLN A 201 16.76 1.79 -6.89
N GLY A 202 17.17 0.55 -6.67
CA GLY A 202 18.51 0.08 -6.97
C GLY A 202 18.74 -0.10 -8.48
N PRO A 203 19.97 -0.43 -8.88
CA PRO A 203 20.29 -0.68 -10.28
C PRO A 203 19.40 -1.79 -10.86
N GLY A 204 18.73 -1.50 -11.99
CA GLY A 204 17.83 -2.45 -12.65
C GLY A 204 16.37 -2.39 -12.18
N GLY A 205 15.95 -1.32 -11.50
CA GLY A 205 14.54 -1.06 -11.14
C GLY A 205 14.06 -1.83 -9.90
N ALA A 206 14.93 -2.61 -9.25
CA ALA A 206 14.58 -3.33 -8.04
C ALA A 206 14.41 -2.34 -6.87
N PHE A 207 13.27 -2.42 -6.17
CA PHE A 207 13.09 -1.72 -4.90
C PHE A 207 14.24 -2.06 -3.96
N SER A 208 14.96 -1.05 -3.50
CA SER A 208 16.00 -1.20 -2.49
C SER A 208 15.49 -0.61 -1.19
N GLY A 209 15.85 -1.20 -0.05
CA GLY A 209 15.54 -0.59 1.24
C GLY A 209 16.11 0.82 1.33
N GLU A 210 15.42 1.70 2.05
CA GLU A 210 15.85 3.09 2.27
C GLU A 210 17.28 3.19 2.85
N SER A 211 17.72 2.18 3.59
CA SER A 211 19.08 2.07 4.14
C SER A 211 20.09 1.33 3.26
N GLU A 212 19.66 0.72 2.16
CA GLU A 212 20.47 -0.20 1.34
C GLU A 212 20.99 0.42 0.05
N PHE A 213 20.46 1.57 -0.37
CA PHE A 213 20.95 2.29 -1.54
C PHE A 213 20.93 3.80 -1.28
N SER A 214 21.89 4.53 -1.84
CA SER A 214 21.85 6.00 -1.79
C SER A 214 22.41 6.66 -3.05
N PRO A 215 21.74 7.68 -3.59
CA PRO A 215 22.36 8.64 -4.48
C PRO A 215 23.31 9.56 -3.69
N VAL A 216 24.48 9.82 -4.26
CA VAL A 216 25.47 10.78 -3.76
C VAL A 216 25.61 11.88 -4.80
N PHE A 217 25.01 13.04 -4.50
CA PHE A 217 25.07 14.20 -5.37
C PHE A 217 26.40 14.91 -5.19
N VAL A 218 27.14 15.10 -6.28
CA VAL A 218 28.42 15.81 -6.31
C VAL A 218 28.45 16.78 -7.49
N PRO A 219 29.32 17.81 -7.48
CA PRO A 219 29.48 18.67 -8.64
C PRO A 219 29.89 17.85 -9.88
N LEU A 220 29.35 18.17 -11.05
CA LEU A 220 29.55 17.41 -12.30
C LEU A 220 31.04 17.17 -12.60
N HIS A 221 31.86 18.21 -12.51
CA HIS A 221 33.31 18.12 -12.69
C HIS A 221 33.98 17.19 -11.66
N SER A 222 33.45 17.14 -10.43
CA SER A 222 33.89 16.20 -9.40
C SER A 222 33.52 14.77 -9.75
N ALA A 223 32.27 14.49 -10.15
CA ALA A 223 31.86 13.16 -10.61
C ALA A 223 32.73 12.66 -11.76
N GLN A 224 32.97 13.52 -12.77
CA GLN A 224 33.83 13.24 -13.92
C GLN A 224 35.26 12.86 -13.49
N ARG A 225 35.84 13.61 -12.54
CA ARG A 225 37.18 13.32 -12.01
C ARG A 225 37.20 12.02 -11.18
N LEU A 226 36.25 11.86 -10.27
CA LEU A 226 36.16 10.71 -9.35
C LEU A 226 35.96 9.39 -10.10
N THR A 227 35.22 9.43 -11.22
CA THR A 227 34.89 8.25 -12.02
C THR A 227 35.81 8.07 -13.23
N GLY A 228 36.86 8.89 -13.39
CA GLY A 228 37.84 8.79 -14.48
C GLY A 228 37.27 9.13 -15.87
N ARG A 229 36.25 9.99 -15.93
CA ARG A 229 35.47 10.34 -17.12
C ARG A 229 35.49 11.86 -17.37
N PRO A 230 36.65 12.45 -17.70
CA PRO A 230 36.76 13.88 -17.94
C PRO A 230 35.90 14.31 -19.14
N ASP A 231 35.14 15.40 -19.00
CA ASP A 231 34.28 15.98 -20.04
C ASP A 231 33.31 14.96 -20.66
N ARG A 232 32.72 14.13 -19.81
CA ARG A 232 31.75 13.11 -20.19
C ARG A 232 30.48 13.16 -19.33
N VAL A 233 29.35 12.88 -19.97
CA VAL A 233 27.99 12.79 -19.41
C VAL A 233 27.28 11.59 -20.02
N ASN A 234 26.13 11.21 -19.47
CA ASN A 234 25.31 10.10 -20.00
C ASN A 234 23.81 10.31 -19.80
N ASP A 235 23.40 11.51 -19.35
CA ASP A 235 22.03 11.82 -19.02
C ASP A 235 21.76 13.31 -19.32
N LEU A 236 20.56 13.61 -19.82
CA LEU A 236 20.05 14.96 -20.05
C LEU A 236 18.60 15.03 -19.54
N ALA A 237 18.32 16.00 -18.67
CA ALA A 237 17.00 16.30 -18.15
C ALA A 237 16.48 17.61 -18.75
N LEU A 238 15.21 17.66 -19.17
CA LEU A 238 14.59 18.78 -19.89
C LEU A 238 13.24 19.15 -19.28
N VAL A 239 12.97 20.45 -19.21
CA VAL A 239 11.64 20.99 -18.86
C VAL A 239 11.09 21.74 -20.07
N LEU A 240 9.86 21.44 -20.43
CA LEU A 240 9.14 22.01 -21.56
C LEU A 240 8.20 23.13 -21.09
N ARG A 241 7.63 23.86 -22.05
CA ARG A 241 6.59 24.85 -21.73
C ARG A 241 5.31 24.12 -21.37
N PRO A 242 4.49 24.68 -20.45
CA PRO A 242 3.19 24.11 -20.16
C PRO A 242 2.31 23.98 -21.42
N GLY A 243 1.89 22.76 -21.76
CA GLY A 243 1.06 22.45 -22.92
C GLY A 243 1.80 22.06 -24.19
N SER A 244 3.13 21.91 -24.16
CA SER A 244 3.91 21.34 -25.27
C SER A 244 3.55 19.87 -25.53
N ASP A 245 3.74 19.40 -26.76
CA ASP A 245 3.56 17.98 -27.12
C ASP A 245 4.86 17.21 -26.83
N HIS A 246 4.93 16.57 -25.66
CA HIS A 246 6.10 15.83 -25.18
C HIS A 246 6.57 14.78 -26.21
N ALA A 247 5.63 14.03 -26.80
CA ALA A 247 5.93 12.99 -27.76
C ALA A 247 6.50 13.56 -29.08
N ALA A 248 6.05 14.75 -29.49
CA ALA A 248 6.63 15.43 -30.64
C ALA A 248 8.07 15.88 -30.38
N VAL A 249 8.34 16.47 -29.22
CA VAL A 249 9.68 16.91 -28.81
C VAL A 249 10.63 15.72 -28.66
N ALA A 250 10.20 14.65 -27.98
CA ALA A 250 10.97 13.41 -27.82
C ALA A 250 11.42 12.83 -29.17
N ARG A 251 10.49 12.66 -30.13
CA ARG A 251 10.83 12.17 -31.49
C ARG A 251 11.77 13.11 -32.25
N GLN A 252 11.71 14.42 -32.01
CA GLN A 252 12.66 15.36 -32.63
C GLN A 252 14.04 15.21 -32.01
N LEU A 253 14.10 15.06 -30.69
CA LEU A 253 15.34 14.88 -29.94
C LEU A 253 16.05 13.58 -30.32
N GLU A 254 15.33 12.46 -30.38
CA GLU A 254 15.86 11.17 -30.86
C GLU A 254 16.49 11.31 -32.26
N ARG A 255 15.78 11.93 -33.20
CA ARG A 255 16.28 12.12 -34.58
C ARG A 255 17.51 13.01 -34.65
N GLU A 256 17.58 14.07 -33.84
CA GLU A 256 18.73 14.96 -33.81
C GLU A 256 19.94 14.33 -33.11
N ILE A 257 19.71 13.54 -32.05
CA ILE A 257 20.74 12.73 -31.41
C ILE A 257 21.29 11.70 -32.39
N ASP A 258 20.44 10.95 -33.09
CA ASP A 258 20.87 10.00 -34.13
C ASP A 258 21.71 10.66 -35.23
N ARG A 259 21.34 11.90 -35.61
CA ARG A 259 22.04 12.65 -36.65
C ARG A 259 23.41 13.17 -36.18
N LYS A 260 23.49 13.73 -34.97
CA LYS A 260 24.71 14.36 -34.44
C LYS A 260 25.65 13.39 -33.73
N LEU A 261 25.11 12.33 -33.14
CA LEU A 261 25.79 11.32 -32.33
C LEU A 261 25.49 9.91 -32.89
N PRO A 262 25.88 9.61 -34.15
CA PRO A 262 25.52 8.36 -34.79
C PRO A 262 26.08 7.13 -34.05
N GLY A 263 25.21 6.15 -33.81
CA GLY A 263 25.55 4.90 -33.11
C GLY A 263 25.54 5.01 -31.59
N LEU A 264 24.94 6.07 -31.04
CA LEU A 264 24.61 6.19 -29.62
C LEU A 264 23.17 5.72 -29.41
N GLY A 265 22.99 4.61 -28.69
CA GLY A 265 21.66 4.28 -28.15
C GLY A 265 21.28 5.25 -27.04
N VAL A 266 20.10 5.85 -27.15
CA VAL A 266 19.48 6.64 -26.08
C VAL A 266 18.04 6.21 -25.89
N THR A 267 17.57 6.31 -24.66
CA THR A 267 16.16 6.17 -24.31
C THR A 267 15.63 7.54 -23.90
N VAL A 268 14.51 7.95 -24.50
CA VAL A 268 13.81 9.17 -24.11
C VAL A 268 12.56 8.79 -23.34
N THR A 269 12.46 9.24 -22.09
CA THR A 269 11.36 8.94 -21.18
C THR A 269 10.63 10.21 -20.78
N ASP A 270 9.33 10.10 -20.52
CA ASP A 270 8.49 11.18 -19.98
C ASP A 270 8.54 11.20 -18.45
N THR A 271 8.04 12.26 -17.81
CA THR A 271 7.87 12.32 -16.34
C THR A 271 7.00 11.19 -15.84
N ASP A 272 5.95 10.84 -16.59
CA ASP A 272 5.01 9.77 -16.22
C ASP A 272 5.69 8.38 -16.22
N ASP A 273 6.84 8.24 -16.87
CA ASP A 273 7.67 7.02 -16.86
C ASP A 273 8.61 6.96 -15.63
N ILE A 274 8.71 8.03 -14.84
CA ILE A 274 9.43 7.97 -13.56
C ILE A 274 8.60 7.14 -12.60
N ASP A 275 9.09 5.94 -12.25
CA ASP A 275 8.39 5.05 -11.33
C ASP A 275 8.01 5.72 -10.00
N GLY A 276 8.94 6.47 -9.42
CA GLY A 276 8.69 7.21 -8.18
C GLY A 276 7.57 8.25 -8.31
N TYR A 277 7.41 8.85 -9.49
CA TYR A 277 6.31 9.77 -9.77
C TYR A 277 4.99 8.98 -9.78
N ARG A 278 4.87 7.99 -10.67
CA ARG A 278 3.65 7.18 -10.80
C ARG A 278 3.21 6.55 -9.48
N ILE A 279 4.14 5.92 -8.75
CA ILE A 279 3.87 5.29 -7.46
C ILE A 279 3.26 6.31 -6.48
N LEU A 280 3.82 7.51 -6.37
CA LEU A 280 3.36 8.50 -5.40
C LEU A 280 1.96 9.06 -5.71
N TYR A 281 1.58 9.18 -7.00
CA TYR A 281 0.23 9.64 -7.39
C TYR A 281 -0.80 8.52 -7.39
N ASP A 282 -0.48 7.37 -7.97
CA ASP A 282 -1.40 6.23 -8.06
C ASP A 282 -1.72 5.66 -6.67
N ASP A 283 -0.73 5.58 -5.78
CA ASP A 283 -0.95 5.15 -4.40
C ASP A 283 -1.89 6.11 -3.65
N ALA A 284 -1.77 7.42 -3.87
CA ALA A 284 -2.65 8.41 -3.25
C ALA A 284 -4.12 8.29 -3.73
N GLU A 285 -4.34 7.98 -5.01
CA GLU A 285 -5.68 7.73 -5.57
C GLU A 285 -6.26 6.40 -5.05
N ASN A 286 -5.48 5.33 -5.15
CA ASN A 286 -5.90 3.98 -4.82
C ASN A 286 -6.23 3.81 -3.33
N ASP A 287 -5.39 4.36 -2.45
CA ASP A 287 -5.67 4.41 -1.01
C ASP A 287 -6.97 5.15 -0.70
N GLN A 288 -7.23 6.25 -1.40
CA GLN A 288 -8.43 7.05 -1.16
C GLN A 288 -9.70 6.30 -1.56
N GLN A 289 -9.67 5.56 -2.67
CA GLN A 289 -10.78 4.69 -3.08
C GLN A 289 -11.04 3.62 -2.02
N LEU A 290 -9.98 2.98 -1.51
CA LEU A 290 -10.07 1.97 -0.45
C LEU A 290 -10.69 2.55 0.83
N PHE A 291 -10.20 3.70 1.30
CA PHE A 291 -10.72 4.37 2.49
C PHE A 291 -12.18 4.81 2.32
N ASP A 292 -12.57 5.25 1.13
CA ASP A 292 -13.96 5.64 0.83
C ASP A 292 -14.91 4.44 0.88
N VAL A 293 -14.49 3.27 0.38
CA VAL A 293 -15.25 2.02 0.52
C VAL A 293 -15.42 1.68 2.02
N PHE A 294 -14.36 1.76 2.82
CA PHE A 294 -14.44 1.47 4.26
C PHE A 294 -15.35 2.43 5.01
N ALA A 295 -15.18 3.73 4.77
CA ALA A 295 -16.02 4.78 5.33
C ALA A 295 -17.50 4.55 5.00
N PHE A 296 -17.80 4.22 3.74
CA PHE A 296 -19.15 3.90 3.28
C PHE A 296 -19.76 2.71 4.02
N LEU A 297 -19.04 1.58 4.09
CA LEU A 297 -19.55 0.36 4.73
C LEU A 297 -19.87 0.58 6.21
N ILE A 298 -19.00 1.29 6.94
CA ILE A 298 -19.19 1.56 8.37
C ILE A 298 -20.35 2.55 8.57
N LEU A 299 -20.40 3.63 7.77
CA LEU A 299 -21.48 4.60 7.84
C LEU A 299 -22.84 3.99 7.49
N ALA A 300 -22.89 3.08 6.52
CA ALA A 300 -24.10 2.33 6.15
C ALA A 300 -24.59 1.47 7.32
N GLY A 301 -23.69 0.72 7.98
CA GLY A 301 -24.02 -0.08 9.16
C GLY A 301 -24.55 0.76 10.33
N ALA A 302 -23.91 1.90 10.60
CA ALA A 302 -24.29 2.82 11.67
C ALA A 302 -25.64 3.53 11.38
N THR A 303 -25.83 4.01 10.16
CA THR A 303 -27.09 4.58 9.64
C THR A 303 -28.23 3.59 9.83
N PHE A 304 -27.99 2.34 9.49
CA PHE A 304 -28.97 1.27 9.65
C PHE A 304 -29.29 0.98 11.13
N GLY A 305 -28.27 1.01 12.00
CA GLY A 305 -28.46 0.92 13.44
C GLY A 305 -29.40 2.02 13.98
N ALA A 306 -29.20 3.26 13.54
CA ALA A 306 -30.06 4.38 13.88
C ALA A 306 -31.50 4.20 13.35
N PHE A 307 -31.64 3.79 12.08
CA PHE A 307 -32.94 3.48 11.46
C PHE A 307 -33.72 2.45 12.28
N ASN A 308 -33.07 1.36 12.69
CA ASN A 308 -33.70 0.30 13.47
C ASN A 308 -34.14 0.76 14.85
N LEU A 309 -33.29 1.49 15.56
CA LEU A 309 -33.62 2.01 16.89
C LEU A 309 -34.86 2.90 16.82
N ILE A 310 -34.92 3.78 15.83
CA ILE A 310 -36.01 4.75 15.70
C ILE A 310 -37.29 4.04 15.26
N SER A 311 -37.21 3.12 14.30
CA SER A 311 -38.33 2.26 13.90
C SER A 311 -38.96 1.58 15.12
N ARG A 312 -38.13 0.97 15.97
CA ARG A 312 -38.59 0.31 17.20
C ARG A 312 -39.16 1.27 18.23
N THR A 313 -38.58 2.46 18.36
CA THR A 313 -39.06 3.45 19.31
C THR A 313 -40.45 3.95 18.89
N VAL A 314 -40.65 4.20 17.59
CA VAL A 314 -41.94 4.58 17.02
C VAL A 314 -42.97 3.47 17.21
N GLU A 315 -42.60 2.20 17.00
CA GLU A 315 -43.49 1.07 17.24
C GLU A 315 -43.86 0.90 18.72
N ALA A 316 -42.87 1.01 19.63
CA ALA A 316 -43.10 0.92 21.07
C ALA A 316 -44.00 2.04 21.60
N GLN A 317 -43.94 3.22 20.98
CA GLN A 317 -44.74 4.40 21.34
C GLN A 317 -46.02 4.52 20.50
N ARG A 318 -46.35 3.54 19.65
CA ARG A 318 -47.47 3.63 18.70
C ARG A 318 -48.82 3.87 19.39
N ARG A 319 -49.08 3.21 20.53
CA ARG A 319 -50.29 3.44 21.34
C ARG A 319 -50.34 4.88 21.86
N GLU A 320 -49.21 5.42 22.34
CA GLU A 320 -49.12 6.80 22.81
C GLU A 320 -49.37 7.81 21.67
N ILE A 321 -48.84 7.54 20.48
CA ILE A 321 -49.08 8.34 19.26
C ILE A 321 -50.57 8.29 18.89
N GLY A 322 -51.20 7.11 18.92
CA GLY A 322 -52.63 6.92 18.66
C GLY A 322 -53.54 7.68 19.62
N VAL A 323 -53.27 7.57 20.93
CA VAL A 323 -53.99 8.34 21.96
C VAL A 323 -53.78 9.84 21.78
N GLY A 324 -52.55 10.27 21.47
CA GLY A 324 -52.25 11.66 21.18
C GLY A 324 -53.06 12.21 20.01
N MET A 325 -53.16 11.46 18.90
CA MET A 325 -54.00 11.85 17.76
C MET A 325 -55.50 11.87 18.10
N ALA A 326 -55.98 10.92 18.91
CA ALA A 326 -57.38 10.90 19.37
C ALA A 326 -57.72 12.09 20.28
N LEU A 327 -56.74 12.61 21.02
CA LEU A 327 -56.85 13.83 21.82
C LEU A 327 -56.71 15.14 20.99
N GLY A 328 -56.62 15.03 19.66
CA GLY A 328 -56.55 16.17 18.74
C GLY A 328 -55.14 16.72 18.48
N LEU A 329 -54.07 16.00 18.84
CA LEU A 329 -52.71 16.42 18.48
C LEU A 329 -52.43 16.16 17.00
N GLU A 330 -51.87 17.16 16.32
CA GLU A 330 -51.43 17.03 14.93
C GLU A 330 -50.33 15.96 14.80
N PRO A 331 -50.42 15.07 13.77
CA PRO A 331 -49.39 14.07 13.48
C PRO A 331 -47.97 14.65 13.43
N ARG A 332 -47.78 15.81 12.82
CA ARG A 332 -46.46 16.48 12.72
C ARG A 332 -45.83 16.79 14.08
N ARG A 333 -46.63 17.10 15.11
CA ARG A 333 -46.13 17.39 16.47
C ARG A 333 -45.72 16.12 17.20
N LEU A 334 -46.39 15.01 16.92
CA LEU A 334 -46.07 13.70 17.49
C LEU A 334 -44.77 13.12 16.90
N ALA A 335 -44.44 13.47 15.65
CA ALA A 335 -43.20 13.10 14.99
C ALA A 335 -41.94 13.73 15.61
N ILE A 336 -42.07 14.87 16.31
CA ILE A 336 -40.93 15.61 16.91
C ILE A 336 -40.15 14.71 17.88
N ARG A 337 -40.84 13.91 18.70
CA ARG A 337 -40.19 13.11 19.75
C ARG A 337 -39.19 12.07 19.20
N PRO A 338 -39.57 11.16 18.29
CA PRO A 338 -38.62 10.20 17.72
C PRO A 338 -37.62 10.88 16.76
N MET A 339 -37.99 11.97 16.09
CA MET A 339 -37.03 12.77 15.30
C MET A 339 -35.94 13.40 16.16
N LEU A 340 -36.27 13.91 17.35
CA LEU A 340 -35.29 14.46 18.29
C LEU A 340 -34.27 13.40 18.73
N MET A 341 -34.66 12.13 18.84
CA MET A 341 -33.71 11.05 19.14
C MET A 341 -32.76 10.80 17.97
N GLY A 342 -33.27 10.75 16.74
CA GLY A 342 -32.44 10.64 15.54
C GLY A 342 -31.46 11.81 15.41
N LEU A 343 -31.95 13.03 15.67
CA LEU A 343 -31.11 14.22 15.71
C LEU A 343 -30.03 14.12 16.80
N GLN A 344 -30.36 13.69 18.01
CA GLN A 344 -29.39 13.52 19.09
C GLN A 344 -28.31 12.48 18.74
N ILE A 345 -28.71 11.34 18.16
CA ILE A 345 -27.78 10.31 17.70
C ILE A 345 -26.84 10.86 16.63
N ALA A 346 -27.38 11.57 15.64
CA ALA A 346 -26.58 12.19 14.58
C ALA A 346 -25.64 13.27 15.12
N VAL A 347 -26.11 14.15 16.01
CA VAL A 347 -25.27 15.18 16.64
C VAL A 347 -24.14 14.56 17.46
N VAL A 348 -24.45 13.60 18.34
CA VAL A 348 -23.43 12.93 19.15
C VAL A 348 -22.44 12.17 18.27
N GLY A 349 -22.94 11.43 17.29
CA GLY A 349 -22.12 10.66 16.36
C GLY A 349 -21.18 11.55 15.54
N VAL A 350 -21.65 12.69 15.04
CA VAL A 350 -20.82 13.62 14.28
C VAL A 350 -19.86 14.37 15.18
N LEU A 351 -20.27 14.82 16.37
CA LEU A 351 -19.35 15.50 17.30
C LEU A 351 -18.19 14.60 17.71
N PHE A 352 -18.47 13.35 18.10
CA PHE A 352 -17.42 12.38 18.38
C PHE A 352 -16.69 11.96 17.12
N GLY A 353 -17.37 11.86 15.98
CA GLY A 353 -16.77 11.52 14.70
C GLY A 353 -15.77 12.55 14.22
N VAL A 354 -16.04 13.83 14.44
CA VAL A 354 -15.08 14.91 14.20
C VAL A 354 -13.85 14.74 15.08
N VAL A 355 -14.02 14.48 16.37
CA VAL A 355 -12.89 14.24 17.30
C VAL A 355 -12.08 13.01 16.88
N VAL A 356 -12.75 11.90 16.55
CA VAL A 356 -12.11 10.67 16.06
C VAL A 356 -11.40 10.93 14.74
N GLY A 357 -12.02 11.65 13.81
CA GLY A 357 -11.45 11.97 12.51
C GLY A 357 -10.22 12.86 12.63
N LEU A 358 -10.24 13.85 13.52
CA LEU A 358 -9.05 14.65 13.84
C LEU A 358 -7.95 13.79 14.47
N ALA A 359 -8.29 12.89 15.39
CA ALA A 359 -7.33 12.00 16.02
C ALA A 359 -6.73 10.99 15.02
N VAL A 360 -7.54 10.42 14.12
CA VAL A 360 -7.10 9.53 13.03
C VAL A 360 -6.23 10.30 12.06
N ASN A 361 -6.63 11.50 11.64
CA ASN A 361 -5.84 12.36 10.76
C ASN A 361 -4.50 12.71 11.40
N GLU A 362 -4.48 13.11 12.67
CA GLU A 362 -3.24 13.42 13.41
C GLU A 362 -2.32 12.20 13.55
N TRP A 363 -2.88 11.06 13.96
CA TRP A 363 -2.14 9.82 14.13
C TRP A 363 -1.55 9.34 12.82
N LEU A 364 -2.38 9.31 11.77
CA LEU A 364 -1.95 8.88 10.45
C LEU A 364 -0.96 9.86 9.82
N ARG A 365 -1.14 11.17 10.06
CA ARG A 365 -0.16 12.19 9.66
C ARG A 365 1.19 11.93 10.32
N GLY A 366 1.23 11.65 11.62
CA GLY A 366 2.48 11.32 12.32
C GLY A 366 3.14 10.04 11.79
N LEU A 367 2.36 9.10 11.25
CA LEU A 367 2.90 7.88 10.65
C LEU A 367 3.42 8.09 9.22
N LEU A 368 2.69 8.83 8.38
CA LEU A 368 3.07 8.99 6.98
C LEU A 368 4.08 10.10 6.74
N ILE A 369 4.07 11.22 7.49
CA ILE A 369 5.04 12.30 7.24
C ILE A 369 6.47 11.77 7.37
N ASP A 370 6.74 10.99 8.41
CA ASP A 370 8.08 10.50 8.70
C ASP A 370 8.56 9.48 7.65
N GLN A 371 7.63 8.84 6.92
CA GLN A 371 7.91 7.89 5.84
C GLN A 371 7.84 8.50 4.44
N LEU A 372 7.30 9.72 4.29
CA LEU A 372 7.22 10.35 2.98
C LEU A 372 8.59 10.92 2.59
N PRO A 373 9.16 10.51 1.45
CA PRO A 373 10.48 10.94 0.98
C PRO A 373 10.46 12.34 0.36
N LEU A 374 9.54 13.21 0.81
CA LEU A 374 9.22 14.47 0.17
C LEU A 374 9.86 15.64 0.92
N PRO A 375 10.51 16.59 0.22
CA PRO A 375 11.05 17.80 0.84
C PRO A 375 9.95 18.75 1.32
N ILE A 376 8.80 18.79 0.63
CA ILE A 376 7.67 19.67 0.97
C ILE A 376 6.43 18.82 1.24
N VAL A 377 5.99 18.82 2.49
CA VAL A 377 4.80 18.08 2.91
C VAL A 377 3.70 19.04 3.32
N LYS A 378 2.70 19.20 2.46
CA LYS A 378 1.52 20.04 2.68
C LYS A 378 0.43 19.18 3.32
N THR A 379 0.16 19.39 4.61
CA THR A 379 -0.82 18.60 5.39
C THR A 379 -1.97 19.43 5.91
N ASP A 380 -2.31 20.49 5.19
CA ASP A 380 -3.39 21.40 5.58
C ASP A 380 -4.71 20.65 5.70
N LEU A 381 -5.36 20.81 6.86
CA LEU A 381 -6.69 20.25 7.08
C LEU A 381 -7.65 20.91 6.08
N ARG A 382 -8.08 20.16 5.06
CA ARG A 382 -9.10 20.60 4.10
C ARG A 382 -10.46 20.66 4.78
N SER A 383 -10.68 21.77 5.50
CA SER A 383 -11.88 22.02 6.30
C SER A 383 -13.17 21.90 5.49
N GLY A 384 -13.14 22.20 4.18
CA GLY A 384 -14.24 21.98 3.25
C GLY A 384 -14.61 20.51 3.10
N THR A 385 -13.64 19.66 2.74
CA THR A 385 -13.83 18.20 2.61
C THR A 385 -14.24 17.57 3.93
N PHE A 386 -13.58 17.98 5.02
CA PHE A 386 -13.90 17.51 6.37
C PHE A 386 -15.35 17.87 6.76
N ALA A 387 -15.77 19.12 6.53
CA ALA A 387 -17.13 19.57 6.79
C ALA A 387 -18.16 18.86 5.90
N GLN A 388 -17.83 18.61 4.63
CA GLN A 388 -18.67 17.87 3.69
C GLN A 388 -18.90 16.43 4.18
N ARG A 389 -17.84 15.70 4.53
CA ARG A 389 -17.92 14.31 5.04
C ARG A 389 -18.67 14.26 6.38
N ALA A 390 -18.44 15.21 7.28
CA ALA A 390 -19.21 15.36 8.51
C ALA A 390 -20.70 15.65 8.26
N ALA A 391 -21.02 16.49 7.27
CA ALA A 391 -22.40 16.79 6.88
C ALA A 391 -23.12 15.57 6.28
N ILE A 392 -22.43 14.77 5.45
CA ILE A 392 -22.94 13.50 4.94
C ILE A 392 -23.24 12.54 6.11
N GLY A 393 -22.28 12.44 7.03
CA GLY A 393 -22.39 11.68 8.28
C GLY A 393 -23.55 12.11 9.18
N PHE A 394 -23.94 13.38 9.14
CA PHE A 394 -25.09 13.92 9.86
C PHE A 394 -26.42 13.64 9.12
N LEU A 395 -26.46 13.92 7.82
CA LEU A 395 -27.69 13.93 7.03
C LEU A 395 -28.19 12.52 6.74
N ILE A 396 -27.32 11.57 6.38
CA ILE A 396 -27.74 10.21 6.00
C ILE A 396 -28.47 9.50 7.16
N PRO A 397 -27.94 9.43 8.39
CA PRO A 397 -28.65 8.81 9.52
C PRO A 397 -29.93 9.53 9.88
N LEU A 398 -29.97 10.86 9.76
CA LEU A 398 -31.16 11.67 10.05
C LEU A 398 -32.27 11.44 9.03
N LEU A 399 -31.93 11.33 7.74
CA LEU A 399 -32.88 11.00 6.68
C LEU A 399 -33.39 9.56 6.81
N ALA A 400 -32.50 8.62 7.11
CA ALA A 400 -32.87 7.24 7.40
C ALA A 400 -33.82 7.17 8.61
N ALA A 401 -33.55 7.93 9.66
CA ALA A 401 -34.39 8.07 10.85
C ALA A 401 -35.78 8.67 10.55
N ALA A 402 -35.88 9.60 9.60
CA ALA A 402 -37.13 10.28 9.29
C ALA A 402 -38.18 9.34 8.66
N TRP A 403 -37.74 8.40 7.83
CA TRP A 403 -38.62 7.44 7.16
C TRP A 403 -39.57 6.66 8.10
N PRO A 404 -39.09 5.94 9.12
CA PRO A 404 -39.97 5.19 10.02
C PRO A 404 -40.86 6.10 10.87
N VAL A 405 -40.41 7.31 11.22
CA VAL A 405 -41.24 8.30 11.93
C VAL A 405 -42.41 8.74 11.06
N MET A 406 -42.14 9.14 9.82
CA MET A 406 -43.17 9.55 8.88
C MET A 406 -44.19 8.43 8.64
N ARG A 407 -43.70 7.19 8.49
CA ARG A 407 -44.55 6.02 8.32
C ARG A 407 -45.40 5.73 9.55
N GLY A 408 -44.83 5.84 10.76
CA GLY A 408 -45.53 5.51 12.01
C GLY A 408 -46.62 6.53 12.38
N VAL A 409 -46.46 7.78 11.98
CA VAL A 409 -47.39 8.87 12.31
C VAL A 409 -48.50 9.05 11.25
N ARG A 410 -48.39 8.38 10.09
CA ARG A 410 -49.44 8.31 9.05
C ARG A 410 -50.55 7.28 9.34
N VAL A 411 -50.49 6.59 10.48
CA VAL A 411 -51.46 5.57 10.87
C VAL A 411 -52.72 6.23 11.46
N THR A 412 -53.90 5.66 11.23
CA THR A 412 -55.14 6.18 11.83
C THR A 412 -55.15 6.02 13.37
N PRO A 413 -55.76 6.94 14.14
CA PRO A 413 -55.78 6.86 15.60
C PRO A 413 -56.36 5.55 16.12
N ILE A 414 -57.43 5.07 15.48
CA ILE A 414 -58.09 3.84 15.88
C ILE A 414 -57.23 2.60 15.62
N GLU A 415 -56.45 2.56 14.53
CA GLU A 415 -55.49 1.47 14.28
C GLU A 415 -54.31 1.48 15.24
N ALA A 416 -53.83 2.68 15.62
CA ALA A 416 -52.73 2.84 16.56
C ALA A 416 -53.12 2.48 18.01
N ILE A 417 -54.38 2.70 18.38
CA ILE A 417 -54.93 2.33 19.70
C ILE A 417 -55.36 0.86 19.74
N ARG A 418 -56.03 0.35 18.69
CA ARG A 418 -56.47 -1.06 18.59
C ARG A 418 -55.32 -2.04 18.42
N SER A 419 -54.11 -1.59 18.08
CA SER A 419 -52.97 -2.49 17.98
C SER A 419 -52.49 -2.95 19.37
N GLY A 420 -53.30 -3.77 20.03
CA GLY A 420 -52.77 -4.93 20.72
C GLY A 420 -52.19 -5.84 19.64
N PHE A 421 -50.86 -6.00 19.66
CA PHE A 421 -50.11 -7.03 18.93
C PHE A 421 -50.71 -7.43 17.57
N ARG A 422 -50.30 -6.74 16.50
CA ARG A 422 -50.06 -7.49 15.28
C ARG A 422 -48.91 -8.43 15.61
N SER A 423 -49.22 -9.63 16.09
CA SER A 423 -48.35 -10.79 15.95
C SER A 423 -47.84 -10.74 14.51
N SER A 424 -46.53 -10.84 14.34
CA SER A 424 -45.90 -10.87 13.04
C SER A 424 -46.71 -11.83 12.16
N ARG A 425 -47.47 -11.28 11.20
CA ARG A 425 -48.14 -12.10 10.19
C ARG A 425 -46.98 -12.86 9.57
N GLY A 426 -46.91 -14.18 9.79
CA GLY A 426 -45.79 -15.02 9.39
C GLY A 426 -45.62 -14.95 7.88
N GLY A 427 -44.85 -13.98 7.41
CA GLY A 427 -44.60 -13.70 6.01
C GLY A 427 -43.11 -13.80 5.78
N GLY A 428 -42.71 -14.65 4.85
CA GLY A 428 -41.32 -14.97 4.52
C GLY A 428 -41.11 -16.48 4.42
N LEU A 429 -39.87 -16.93 4.58
CA LEU A 429 -39.47 -18.35 4.50
C LEU A 429 -39.85 -19.18 5.73
N ALA A 430 -40.50 -18.59 6.75
CA ALA A 430 -40.88 -19.28 7.99
C ALA A 430 -41.68 -20.59 7.80
N PRO A 431 -42.69 -20.70 6.91
CA PRO A 431 -43.37 -21.97 6.65
C PRO A 431 -42.50 -22.99 5.90
N LEU A 432 -41.58 -22.54 5.04
CA LEU A 432 -40.61 -23.40 4.33
C LEU A 432 -39.54 -23.96 5.28
N LEU A 433 -39.04 -23.13 6.20
CA LEU A 433 -37.99 -23.50 7.16
C LEU A 433 -38.51 -24.20 8.43
N ALA A 434 -39.83 -24.19 8.66
CA ALA A 434 -40.45 -24.92 9.78
C ALA A 434 -40.23 -26.44 9.72
N HIS A 435 -39.94 -26.97 8.53
CA HIS A 435 -39.76 -28.40 8.25
C HIS A 435 -38.30 -28.85 8.21
N VAL A 436 -37.33 -27.94 8.40
CA VAL A 436 -35.91 -28.33 8.44
C VAL A 436 -35.62 -29.04 9.77
N PRO A 437 -35.20 -30.32 9.76
CA PRO A 437 -34.89 -31.04 10.98
C PRO A 437 -33.60 -30.47 11.59
N LEU A 438 -33.70 -29.86 12.77
CA LEU A 438 -32.55 -29.37 13.53
C LEU A 438 -32.20 -30.37 14.64
N PRO A 439 -30.92 -30.76 14.80
CA PRO A 439 -30.51 -31.70 15.84
C PRO A 439 -30.69 -31.12 17.27
N GLY A 440 -31.08 -31.96 18.23
CA GLY A 440 -31.18 -31.63 19.66
C GLY A 440 -32.60 -31.38 20.19
N GLY A 441 -32.71 -31.13 21.51
CA GLY A 441 -34.00 -30.89 22.20
C GLY A 441 -34.60 -29.49 21.97
N SER A 442 -35.83 -29.27 22.41
CA SER A 442 -36.61 -28.04 22.13
C SER A 442 -35.89 -26.73 22.51
N LEU A 443 -35.16 -26.70 23.62
CA LEU A 443 -34.38 -25.54 24.08
C LEU A 443 -33.11 -25.29 23.24
N ALA A 444 -32.53 -26.34 22.65
CA ALA A 444 -31.36 -26.21 21.77
C ALA A 444 -31.74 -25.71 20.37
N GLN A 445 -32.97 -26.00 19.92
CA GLN A 445 -33.49 -25.54 18.62
C GLN A 445 -34.01 -24.09 18.64
N MET A 446 -34.31 -23.53 19.82
CA MET A 446 -34.88 -22.18 19.96
C MET A 446 -34.02 -21.06 19.33
N PRO A 447 -32.69 -20.99 19.53
CA PRO A 447 -31.85 -19.93 18.94
C PRO A 447 -31.87 -19.94 17.41
N ALA A 448 -31.75 -21.12 16.79
CA ALA A 448 -31.79 -21.25 15.34
C ALA A 448 -33.15 -20.83 14.76
N ARG A 449 -34.25 -21.25 15.39
CA ARG A 449 -35.61 -20.83 15.00
C ARG A 449 -35.82 -19.32 15.18
N ASN A 450 -35.17 -18.73 16.18
CA ASN A 450 -35.24 -17.31 16.49
C ASN A 450 -34.57 -16.44 15.42
N VAL A 451 -33.39 -16.86 14.94
CA VAL A 451 -32.66 -16.22 13.82
C VAL A 451 -33.51 -16.21 12.55
N VAL A 452 -34.18 -17.31 12.25
CA VAL A 452 -35.02 -17.49 11.04
C VAL A 452 -36.33 -16.70 11.11
N ARG A 453 -36.90 -16.50 12.30
CA ARG A 453 -38.16 -15.75 12.49
C ARG A 453 -38.02 -14.24 12.24
N ALA A 454 -36.80 -13.69 12.29
CA ALA A 454 -36.53 -12.27 12.10
C ALA A 454 -35.55 -12.01 10.92
N PRO A 455 -35.86 -12.47 9.70
CA PRO A 455 -34.89 -12.60 8.61
C PRO A 455 -34.26 -11.26 8.21
N ARG A 456 -35.05 -10.17 8.18
CA ARG A 456 -34.53 -8.83 7.83
C ARG A 456 -33.49 -8.35 8.84
N ARG A 457 -33.78 -8.47 10.13
CA ARG A 457 -32.87 -8.03 11.20
C ARG A 457 -31.59 -8.85 11.20
N THR A 458 -31.73 -10.17 11.17
CA THR A 458 -30.61 -11.10 11.11
C THR A 458 -29.72 -10.79 9.92
N ALA A 459 -30.29 -10.67 8.71
CA ALA A 459 -29.54 -10.39 7.50
C ALA A 459 -28.73 -9.09 7.63
N LEU A 460 -29.31 -8.04 8.20
CA LEU A 460 -28.64 -6.75 8.27
C LEU A 460 -27.51 -6.71 9.33
N THR A 461 -27.68 -7.37 10.49
CA THR A 461 -26.58 -7.52 11.45
C THR A 461 -25.45 -8.38 10.85
N VAL A 462 -25.82 -9.46 10.17
CA VAL A 462 -24.86 -10.37 9.51
C VAL A 462 -24.10 -9.64 8.39
N LEU A 463 -24.78 -8.86 7.56
CA LEU A 463 -24.14 -8.08 6.48
C LEU A 463 -23.26 -6.95 7.02
N ALA A 464 -23.72 -6.19 8.03
CA ALA A 464 -22.95 -5.09 8.60
C ALA A 464 -21.68 -5.60 9.29
N SER A 465 -21.78 -6.65 10.12
CA SER A 465 -20.61 -7.26 10.74
C SER A 465 -19.76 -8.02 9.73
N GLY A 466 -20.37 -8.69 8.75
CA GLY A 466 -19.66 -9.36 7.68
C GLY A 466 -18.85 -8.40 6.82
N ALA A 467 -19.35 -7.21 6.52
CA ALA A 467 -18.60 -6.16 5.81
C ALA A 467 -17.35 -5.73 6.60
N VAL A 468 -17.47 -5.51 7.92
CA VAL A 468 -16.31 -5.16 8.77
C VAL A 468 -15.31 -6.31 8.84
N VAL A 469 -15.78 -7.56 8.94
CA VAL A 469 -14.91 -8.74 8.87
C VAL A 469 -14.25 -8.88 7.50
N ALA A 470 -14.95 -8.59 6.40
CA ALA A 470 -14.41 -8.61 5.04
C ALA A 470 -13.24 -7.64 4.87
N VAL A 471 -13.39 -6.42 5.42
CA VAL A 471 -12.31 -5.43 5.44
C VAL A 471 -11.09 -5.96 6.21
N ALA A 472 -11.30 -6.50 7.41
CA ALA A 472 -10.20 -7.07 8.20
C ALA A 472 -9.52 -8.25 7.49
N VAL A 473 -10.30 -9.16 6.89
CA VAL A 473 -9.79 -10.30 6.12
C VAL A 473 -9.00 -9.84 4.90
N SER A 474 -9.49 -8.85 4.16
CA SER A 474 -8.81 -8.33 2.98
C SER A 474 -7.48 -7.67 3.35
N MET A 475 -7.44 -6.86 4.42
CA MET A 475 -6.23 -6.17 4.84
C MET A 475 -5.18 -7.13 5.41
N SER A 476 -5.59 -8.09 6.24
CA SER A 476 -4.67 -9.11 6.75
C SER A 476 -4.25 -10.09 5.66
N GLY A 477 -5.14 -10.44 4.73
CA GLY A 477 -4.82 -11.28 3.58
C GLY A 477 -3.85 -10.60 2.61
N MET A 478 -3.88 -9.26 2.49
CA MET A 478 -2.88 -8.52 1.73
C MET A 478 -1.50 -8.69 2.36
N LEU A 479 -1.36 -8.50 3.69
CA LEU A 479 -0.11 -8.76 4.39
C LEU A 479 0.37 -10.20 4.23
N ASP A 480 -0.55 -11.17 4.37
CA ASP A 480 -0.21 -12.59 4.19
C ASP A 480 0.26 -12.88 2.75
N SER A 481 -0.33 -12.21 1.76
CA SER A 481 0.04 -12.35 0.34
C SER A 481 1.42 -11.74 0.06
N PHE A 482 1.72 -10.56 0.61
CA PHE A 482 3.05 -9.95 0.52
C PHE A 482 4.09 -10.80 1.25
N GLN A 483 3.81 -11.25 2.47
CA GLN A 483 4.72 -12.13 3.22
C GLN A 483 4.99 -13.41 2.44
N ALA A 484 3.95 -14.07 1.93
CA ALA A 484 4.12 -15.29 1.13
C ALA A 484 4.92 -15.05 -0.17
N THR A 485 4.82 -13.84 -0.73
CA THR A 485 5.59 -13.44 -1.92
C THR A 485 7.07 -13.24 -1.56
N ILE A 486 7.37 -12.55 -0.46
CA ILE A 486 8.74 -12.37 0.05
C ILE A 486 9.35 -13.72 0.46
N ASP A 487 8.62 -14.55 1.18
CA ASP A 487 9.07 -15.89 1.60
C ASP A 487 9.42 -16.74 0.37
N ARG A 488 8.61 -16.69 -0.69
CA ARG A 488 8.85 -17.39 -1.95
C ARG A 488 10.10 -16.88 -2.67
N ASN A 489 10.31 -15.57 -2.74
CA ASN A 489 11.53 -14.99 -3.31
C ASN A 489 12.77 -15.38 -2.50
N THR A 490 12.67 -15.31 -1.16
CA THR A 490 13.76 -15.62 -0.23
C THR A 490 14.13 -17.11 -0.30
N GLU A 491 13.14 -18.01 -0.35
CA GLU A 491 13.35 -19.44 -0.51
C GLU A 491 14.07 -19.75 -1.83
N GLU A 492 13.63 -19.15 -2.95
CA GLU A 492 14.26 -19.34 -4.27
C GLU A 492 15.70 -18.79 -4.31
N THR A 493 15.93 -17.63 -3.69
CA THR A 493 17.21 -16.93 -3.71
C THR A 493 18.26 -17.58 -2.79
N LEU A 494 17.85 -18.09 -1.62
CA LEU A 494 18.77 -18.61 -0.59
C LEU A 494 18.99 -20.13 -0.62
N LYS A 495 18.26 -20.88 -1.45
CA LYS A 495 18.21 -22.36 -1.43
C LYS A 495 19.56 -23.09 -1.29
N THR A 496 20.45 -23.01 -2.30
CA THR A 496 21.69 -23.81 -2.37
C THR A 496 22.91 -23.07 -1.86
N ALA A 497 22.83 -21.74 -1.76
CA ALA A 497 23.92 -20.86 -1.40
C ALA A 497 23.40 -19.65 -0.59
N PRO A 498 23.00 -19.84 0.68
CA PRO A 498 22.42 -18.77 1.50
C PRO A 498 23.41 -17.65 1.83
N GLU A 499 24.72 -17.96 1.88
CA GLU A 499 25.78 -16.98 2.11
C GLU A 499 26.33 -16.36 0.80
N ARG A 500 25.64 -16.58 -0.33
CA ARG A 500 26.06 -16.05 -1.63
C ARG A 500 26.11 -14.52 -1.59
N LEU A 501 27.19 -13.98 -2.12
CA LEU A 501 27.37 -12.56 -2.37
C LEU A 501 27.30 -12.31 -3.88
N THR A 502 26.51 -11.32 -4.29
CA THR A 502 26.53 -10.82 -5.67
C THR A 502 27.43 -9.60 -5.72
N VAL A 503 28.46 -9.67 -6.56
CA VAL A 503 29.41 -8.58 -6.81
C VAL A 503 29.10 -7.98 -8.16
N THR A 504 28.79 -6.69 -8.19
CA THR A 504 28.63 -5.93 -9.43
C THR A 504 29.96 -5.25 -9.76
N LEU A 505 30.40 -5.37 -11.01
CA LEU A 505 31.65 -4.76 -11.48
C LEU A 505 31.39 -3.34 -12.00
N ASP A 506 32.40 -2.48 -11.95
CA ASP A 506 32.31 -1.06 -12.36
C ASP A 506 32.18 -0.84 -13.88
N ARG A 507 32.39 -1.90 -14.67
CA ARG A 507 32.22 -1.95 -16.12
C ARG A 507 32.17 -3.39 -16.61
N PHE A 508 31.93 -3.53 -17.91
CA PHE A 508 32.14 -4.77 -18.64
C PHE A 508 33.64 -5.12 -18.71
N TYR A 509 34.00 -6.31 -18.24
CA TYR A 509 35.34 -6.89 -18.32
C TYR A 509 35.34 -8.15 -19.17
N ASP A 510 36.48 -8.43 -19.82
CA ASP A 510 36.73 -9.78 -20.34
C ASP A 510 36.84 -10.76 -19.17
N GLU A 511 36.28 -11.97 -19.30
CA GLU A 511 36.32 -13.05 -18.31
C GLU A 511 37.78 -13.37 -17.88
N ARG A 512 38.74 -13.18 -18.79
CA ARG A 512 40.18 -13.42 -18.55
C ARG A 512 40.92 -12.17 -18.09
N SER A 513 40.20 -11.10 -17.75
CA SER A 513 40.79 -9.85 -17.25
C SER A 513 41.55 -10.09 -15.94
N PRO A 514 42.70 -9.44 -15.73
CA PRO A 514 43.39 -9.44 -14.44
C PRO A 514 42.49 -9.00 -13.27
N THR A 515 41.52 -8.11 -13.53
CA THR A 515 40.57 -7.66 -12.51
C THR A 515 39.68 -8.81 -12.06
N VAL A 516 39.06 -9.54 -12.99
CA VAL A 516 38.20 -10.69 -12.68
C VAL A 516 39.03 -11.77 -11.95
N ALA A 517 40.23 -12.07 -12.45
CA ALA A 517 41.14 -13.02 -11.82
C ALA A 517 41.58 -12.61 -10.40
N THR A 518 41.70 -11.31 -10.11
CA THR A 518 42.04 -10.79 -8.78
C THR A 518 40.88 -10.98 -7.80
N VAL A 519 39.64 -10.77 -8.26
CA VAL A 519 38.45 -10.98 -7.42
C VAL A 519 38.22 -12.46 -7.16
N THR A 520 38.23 -13.29 -8.21
CA THR A 520 37.98 -14.74 -8.10
C THR A 520 39.11 -15.49 -7.39
N GLY A 521 40.35 -15.00 -7.48
CA GLY A 521 41.52 -15.56 -6.81
C GLY A 521 41.83 -14.97 -5.43
N SER A 522 40.97 -14.09 -4.91
CA SER A 522 41.13 -13.51 -3.57
C SER A 522 40.98 -14.56 -2.48
N ASP A 523 41.76 -14.47 -1.40
CA ASP A 523 41.64 -15.33 -0.21
C ASP A 523 40.24 -15.24 0.43
N ALA A 524 39.47 -14.20 0.12
CA ALA A 524 38.10 -14.01 0.60
C ALA A 524 37.05 -14.85 -0.15
N VAL A 525 37.42 -15.54 -1.24
CA VAL A 525 36.48 -16.23 -2.14
C VAL A 525 36.74 -17.73 -2.14
N ALA A 526 35.70 -18.53 -1.88
CA ALA A 526 35.78 -19.99 -1.97
C ALA A 526 35.44 -20.48 -3.39
N THR A 527 34.35 -19.98 -3.95
CA THR A 527 33.88 -20.30 -5.31
C THR A 527 33.33 -19.03 -5.94
N ALA A 528 33.58 -18.85 -7.23
CA ALA A 528 33.10 -17.74 -8.01
C ALA A 528 32.47 -18.23 -9.30
N ASP A 529 31.29 -17.69 -9.62
CA ASP A 529 30.66 -17.83 -10.92
C ASP A 529 30.57 -16.47 -11.60
N GLU A 530 30.99 -16.46 -12.85
CA GLU A 530 30.92 -15.29 -13.71
C GLU A 530 29.55 -15.19 -14.37
N LYS A 531 28.99 -13.98 -14.40
CA LYS A 531 27.75 -13.70 -15.11
C LYS A 531 27.78 -12.35 -15.86
N LEU A 532 26.97 -12.31 -16.90
CA LEU A 532 26.67 -11.14 -17.67
C LEU A 532 25.21 -10.78 -17.41
N VAL A 533 24.99 -9.57 -16.94
CA VAL A 533 23.68 -8.98 -16.65
C VAL A 533 23.47 -7.81 -17.61
N ILE A 534 22.40 -7.85 -18.39
CA ILE A 534 22.10 -6.82 -19.39
C ILE A 534 20.62 -6.43 -19.28
N PRO A 535 20.28 -5.12 -19.21
CA PRO A 535 18.89 -4.70 -19.35
C PRO A 535 18.39 -5.01 -20.77
N ALA A 536 17.20 -5.56 -20.87
CA ALA A 536 16.58 -5.91 -22.15
C ALA A 536 15.06 -5.75 -22.05
N LYS A 537 14.37 -5.85 -23.18
CA LYS A 537 12.91 -5.91 -23.23
C LYS A 537 12.47 -7.18 -23.93
N LEU A 538 11.42 -7.80 -23.42
CA LEU A 538 10.73 -8.91 -24.07
C LEU A 538 9.45 -8.39 -24.68
N ARG A 539 9.23 -8.72 -25.96
CA ARG A 539 8.06 -8.29 -26.72
C ARG A 539 7.34 -9.48 -27.33
N SER A 540 6.02 -9.53 -27.10
CA SER A 540 5.10 -10.54 -27.61
C SER A 540 3.82 -9.87 -28.08
N GLY A 541 3.62 -9.76 -29.39
CA GLY A 541 2.49 -9.01 -29.96
C GLY A 541 2.59 -7.52 -29.61
N ASP A 542 1.57 -7.01 -28.92
CA ASP A 542 1.49 -5.61 -28.45
C ASP A 542 2.00 -5.44 -27.01
N GLU A 543 2.33 -6.53 -26.31
CA GLU A 543 2.84 -6.51 -24.94
C GLU A 543 4.37 -6.44 -24.94
N GLU A 544 4.93 -5.55 -24.11
CA GLU A 544 6.36 -5.37 -23.92
C GLU A 544 6.66 -5.25 -22.42
N ILE A 545 7.68 -5.97 -21.94
CA ILE A 545 8.11 -5.99 -20.54
C ILE A 545 9.61 -5.77 -20.46
N GLU A 546 10.04 -4.87 -19.58
CA GLU A 546 11.46 -4.67 -19.26
C GLU A 546 11.98 -5.78 -18.33
N VAL A 547 13.16 -6.29 -18.64
CA VAL A 547 13.75 -7.44 -17.96
C VAL A 547 15.24 -7.26 -17.74
N SER A 548 15.77 -7.96 -16.73
CA SER A 548 17.19 -8.12 -16.47
C SER A 548 17.62 -9.50 -16.97
N LEU A 549 18.37 -9.53 -18.07
CA LEU A 549 18.87 -10.74 -18.69
C LEU A 549 20.15 -11.19 -18.01
N ASN A 550 20.12 -12.37 -17.41
CA ASN A 550 21.19 -12.96 -16.63
C ASN A 550 21.70 -14.22 -17.32
N THR A 551 22.99 -14.24 -17.68
CA THR A 551 23.59 -15.48 -18.21
C THR A 551 23.88 -16.47 -17.10
N LEU A 552 23.51 -17.74 -17.30
CA LEU A 552 23.83 -18.82 -16.39
C LEU A 552 25.29 -19.30 -16.59
N PRO A 553 26.04 -19.54 -15.50
CA PRO A 553 27.42 -20.03 -15.59
C PRO A 553 27.48 -21.43 -16.19
N THR A 554 28.60 -21.77 -16.84
CA THR A 554 28.83 -23.13 -17.35
C THR A 554 29.32 -24.07 -16.25
N GLY A 555 28.85 -25.31 -16.24
CA GLY A 555 29.40 -26.37 -15.38
C GLY A 555 28.57 -26.61 -14.11
N LYS A 556 29.17 -26.42 -12.93
CA LYS A 556 28.52 -26.60 -11.62
C LYS A 556 28.42 -25.25 -10.91
N PRO A 557 27.44 -24.43 -11.27
CA PRO A 557 27.25 -23.14 -10.64
C PRO A 557 26.91 -23.27 -9.15
N VAL A 558 27.30 -22.27 -8.38
CA VAL A 558 26.95 -21.98 -6.99
C VAL A 558 25.43 -21.98 -6.78
N TRP A 559 24.70 -21.41 -7.73
CA TRP A 559 23.24 -21.30 -7.70
C TRP A 559 22.65 -21.40 -9.11
N THR A 560 21.45 -21.96 -9.22
CA THR A 560 20.67 -22.01 -10.48
C THR A 560 19.22 -21.73 -10.18
N PRO A 561 18.46 -21.08 -11.09
CA PRO A 561 17.03 -20.90 -10.90
C PRO A 561 16.29 -22.24 -10.91
N THR A 562 15.23 -22.34 -10.11
CA THR A 562 14.33 -23.50 -10.13
C THR A 562 13.52 -23.45 -11.40
N VAL A 563 13.39 -24.57 -12.10
CA VAL A 563 12.54 -24.67 -13.29
C VAL A 563 11.17 -25.17 -12.86
N SER A 564 10.16 -24.31 -12.93
CA SER A 564 8.76 -24.66 -12.69
C SER A 564 8.18 -25.49 -13.84
N SER A 565 8.51 -25.11 -15.07
CA SER A 565 8.11 -25.82 -16.29
C SER A 565 9.20 -25.73 -17.36
N GLY A 566 9.31 -26.73 -18.23
CA GLY A 566 10.32 -26.75 -19.31
C GLY A 566 11.70 -27.18 -18.83
N HIS A 567 12.76 -26.48 -19.27
CA HIS A 567 14.14 -26.75 -18.88
C HIS A 567 14.98 -25.47 -18.81
N LEU A 568 16.14 -25.57 -18.14
CA LEU A 568 17.15 -24.51 -18.18
C LEU A 568 17.60 -24.25 -19.62
N PRO A 569 17.92 -23.00 -19.97
CA PRO A 569 18.35 -22.65 -21.31
C PRO A 569 19.73 -23.27 -21.58
N VAL A 570 19.83 -24.05 -22.65
CA VAL A 570 21.08 -24.69 -23.08
C VAL A 570 21.60 -24.06 -24.37
N ARG A 571 20.69 -23.57 -25.22
CA ARG A 571 21.03 -22.92 -26.49
C ARG A 571 21.12 -21.40 -26.34
N PRO A 572 21.88 -20.72 -27.21
CA PRO A 572 22.04 -19.27 -27.14
C PRO A 572 20.77 -18.48 -27.51
N ASP A 573 19.78 -19.13 -28.12
CA ASP A 573 18.47 -18.60 -28.51
C ASP A 573 17.36 -19.02 -27.55
N GLU A 574 17.70 -19.62 -26.40
CA GLU A 574 16.75 -20.07 -25.39
C GLU A 574 16.72 -19.13 -24.18
N VAL A 575 15.50 -18.84 -23.68
CA VAL A 575 15.26 -17.95 -22.56
C VAL A 575 14.34 -18.58 -21.51
N LEU A 576 14.68 -18.45 -20.23
CA LEU A 576 13.88 -18.88 -19.10
C LEU A 576 13.24 -17.66 -18.43
N LEU A 577 11.90 -17.66 -18.33
CA LEU A 577 11.13 -16.51 -17.87
C LEU A 577 10.56 -16.73 -16.47
N ALA A 578 10.27 -15.66 -15.74
CA ALA A 578 9.44 -15.76 -14.56
C ALA A 578 8.01 -16.21 -14.94
N GLU A 579 7.33 -16.94 -14.06
CA GLU A 579 5.92 -17.33 -14.25
C GLU A 579 5.01 -16.11 -14.50
N SER A 580 5.26 -15.00 -13.80
CA SER A 580 4.55 -13.73 -13.97
C SER A 580 4.82 -13.10 -15.34
N ALA A 581 6.08 -13.02 -15.77
CA ALA A 581 6.46 -12.50 -17.09
C ALA A 581 5.82 -13.31 -18.23
N ALA A 582 5.85 -14.65 -18.15
CA ALA A 582 5.25 -15.52 -19.14
C ALA A 582 3.73 -15.34 -19.22
N SER A 583 3.06 -15.18 -18.06
CA SER A 583 1.62 -14.94 -18.01
C SER A 583 1.22 -13.58 -18.60
N ASP A 584 1.98 -12.53 -18.32
CA ASP A 584 1.66 -11.18 -18.80
C ASP A 584 1.95 -11.05 -20.31
N LEU A 585 3.03 -11.66 -20.82
CA LEU A 585 3.34 -11.75 -22.27
C LEU A 585 2.43 -12.73 -23.04
N GLY A 586 1.65 -13.55 -22.32
CA GLY A 586 0.78 -14.57 -22.90
C GLY A 586 1.53 -15.70 -23.62
N VAL A 587 2.74 -16.05 -23.15
CA VAL A 587 3.62 -17.05 -23.78
C VAL A 587 3.81 -18.31 -22.92
N GLU A 588 3.97 -19.45 -23.57
CA GLU A 588 4.28 -20.74 -22.94
C GLU A 588 5.64 -21.30 -23.40
N ALA A 589 6.16 -22.30 -22.68
CA ALA A 589 7.40 -22.98 -23.05
C ALA A 589 7.31 -23.58 -24.46
N GLY A 590 8.33 -23.29 -25.28
CA GLY A 590 8.46 -23.69 -26.68
C GLY A 590 7.97 -22.64 -27.69
N GLN A 591 7.36 -21.54 -27.24
CA GLN A 591 7.01 -20.41 -28.11
C GLN A 591 8.16 -19.42 -28.27
N SER A 592 8.15 -18.67 -29.36
CA SER A 592 9.14 -17.63 -29.64
C SER A 592 8.61 -16.24 -29.32
N LEU A 593 9.50 -15.37 -28.87
CA LEU A 593 9.24 -13.96 -28.60
C LEU A 593 10.41 -13.11 -29.10
N THR A 594 10.21 -11.80 -29.17
CA THR A 594 11.26 -10.87 -29.58
C THR A 594 12.00 -10.33 -28.35
N LEU A 595 13.31 -10.52 -28.31
CA LEU A 595 14.20 -9.92 -27.33
C LEU A 595 14.81 -8.64 -27.93
N VAL A 596 14.47 -7.50 -27.37
CA VAL A 596 15.10 -6.20 -27.67
C VAL A 596 16.21 -5.99 -26.67
N HIS A 597 17.45 -5.84 -27.13
CA HIS A 597 18.61 -5.77 -26.25
C HIS A 597 19.70 -4.85 -26.83
N PRO A 598 20.56 -4.25 -25.99
CA PRO A 598 21.73 -3.58 -26.49
C PRO A 598 22.70 -4.61 -27.07
N ARG A 599 23.30 -4.29 -28.22
CA ARG A 599 24.33 -5.08 -28.89
C ARG A 599 25.59 -4.24 -29.06
N SER A 600 26.71 -4.77 -28.60
CA SER A 600 28.01 -4.11 -28.74
C SER A 600 28.45 -4.09 -30.19
N THR A 601 28.76 -2.89 -30.71
CA THR A 601 29.34 -2.66 -32.04
C THR A 601 30.82 -2.25 -31.97
N GLY A 602 31.34 -2.10 -30.76
CA GLY A 602 32.73 -1.73 -30.48
C GLY A 602 32.92 -1.32 -29.02
N PRO A 603 34.14 -0.94 -28.62
CA PRO A 603 34.42 -0.53 -27.24
C PRO A 603 33.55 0.65 -26.80
N GLY A 604 32.62 0.40 -25.87
CA GLY A 604 31.72 1.42 -25.31
C GLY A 604 30.67 1.94 -26.30
N ARG A 605 30.36 1.18 -27.37
CA ARG A 605 29.32 1.52 -28.34
C ARG A 605 28.29 0.40 -28.40
N PHE A 606 27.03 0.78 -28.18
CA PHE A 606 25.89 -0.13 -28.22
C PHE A 606 24.87 0.39 -29.21
N GLU A 607 24.29 -0.52 -30.00
CA GLU A 607 23.09 -0.27 -30.78
C GLU A 607 21.96 -1.14 -30.25
N SER A 608 20.72 -0.65 -30.32
CA SER A 608 19.55 -1.48 -30.02
C SER A 608 19.39 -2.55 -31.11
N ALA A 609 19.26 -3.81 -30.70
CA ALA A 609 19.09 -4.95 -31.60
C ALA A 609 17.90 -5.80 -31.17
N GLU A 610 17.21 -6.37 -32.15
CA GLU A 610 16.11 -7.31 -31.92
C GLU A 610 16.54 -8.72 -32.34
N THR A 611 16.36 -9.69 -31.45
CA THR A 611 16.64 -11.10 -31.70
C THR A 611 15.44 -11.96 -31.32
N GLU A 612 15.05 -12.89 -32.18
CA GLU A 612 14.01 -13.87 -31.86
C GLU A 612 14.59 -14.95 -30.94
N VAL A 613 13.94 -15.18 -29.78
CA VAL A 613 14.34 -16.18 -28.78
C VAL A 613 13.17 -17.10 -28.47
N THR A 614 13.47 -18.33 -28.06
CA THR A 614 12.49 -19.36 -27.69
C THR A 614 12.42 -19.52 -26.18
N VAL A 615 11.22 -19.53 -25.62
CA VAL A 615 10.99 -19.77 -24.19
C VAL A 615 11.33 -21.22 -23.86
N SER A 616 12.42 -21.48 -23.14
CA SER A 616 12.83 -22.83 -22.74
C SER A 616 12.01 -23.37 -21.55
N GLY A 617 11.48 -22.46 -20.74
CA GLY A 617 10.74 -22.79 -19.53
C GLY A 617 10.41 -21.57 -18.67
N THR A 618 9.89 -21.84 -17.47
CA THR A 618 9.54 -20.82 -16.48
C THR A 618 10.16 -21.09 -15.10
N HIS A 619 10.38 -20.06 -14.29
CA HIS A 619 10.86 -20.14 -12.90
C HIS A 619 9.93 -19.44 -11.90
N PRO A 620 9.95 -19.83 -10.61
CA PRO A 620 8.94 -19.43 -9.63
C PRO A 620 9.21 -18.08 -8.94
N ASP A 621 10.19 -17.29 -9.40
CA ASP A 621 10.50 -16.00 -8.79
C ASP A 621 9.27 -15.07 -8.94
N PRO A 622 8.80 -14.43 -7.86
CA PRO A 622 7.67 -13.51 -7.98
C PRO A 622 8.01 -12.29 -8.83
N PHE A 623 9.26 -11.84 -8.86
CA PHE A 623 9.64 -10.72 -9.71
C PHE A 623 9.67 -11.17 -11.17
N ARG A 624 9.06 -10.38 -12.06
CA ARG A 624 8.97 -10.72 -13.49
C ARG A 624 10.25 -10.39 -14.27
N PHE A 625 11.05 -9.44 -13.77
CA PHE A 625 12.23 -8.94 -14.46
C PHE A 625 13.42 -9.91 -14.57
N PRO A 626 13.73 -10.82 -13.61
CA PRO A 626 14.86 -11.73 -13.77
C PRO A 626 14.57 -12.72 -14.90
N VAL A 627 15.43 -12.73 -15.91
CA VAL A 627 15.33 -13.64 -17.05
C VAL A 627 16.67 -14.32 -17.25
N TYR A 628 16.67 -15.63 -17.52
CA TYR A 628 17.92 -16.39 -17.62
C TYR A 628 18.17 -16.92 -19.03
N MET A 629 19.41 -16.82 -19.50
CA MET A 629 19.87 -17.40 -20.76
C MET A 629 21.17 -18.19 -20.57
N ALA A 630 21.54 -19.03 -21.54
CA ALA A 630 22.83 -19.72 -21.50
C ALA A 630 23.99 -18.71 -21.62
N SER A 631 25.16 -18.99 -21.03
CA SER A 631 26.37 -18.15 -21.20
C SER A 631 26.78 -17.94 -22.66
N ALA A 632 26.52 -18.92 -23.53
CA ALA A 632 26.77 -18.82 -24.97
C ALA A 632 25.99 -17.69 -25.64
N SER A 633 24.88 -17.25 -25.04
CA SER A 633 24.04 -16.14 -25.53
C SER A 633 24.75 -14.80 -25.46
N SER A 634 25.84 -14.66 -24.69
CA SER A 634 26.69 -13.47 -24.68
C SER A 634 27.18 -13.04 -26.08
N SER A 635 27.31 -14.01 -26.99
CA SER A 635 27.64 -13.77 -28.40
C SER A 635 26.53 -13.05 -29.19
N VAL A 636 25.26 -13.25 -28.83
CA VAL A 636 24.09 -12.55 -29.43
C VAL A 636 24.19 -11.05 -29.16
N PHE A 637 24.70 -10.68 -27.99
CA PHE A 637 24.88 -9.28 -27.55
C PHE A 637 26.17 -8.64 -28.08
N GLY A 638 26.98 -9.35 -28.87
CA GLY A 638 28.31 -8.86 -29.27
C GLY A 638 29.31 -8.77 -28.12
N LEU A 639 29.06 -9.50 -27.02
CA LEU A 639 29.83 -9.48 -25.79
C LEU A 639 30.39 -10.88 -25.41
N PRO A 640 30.98 -11.66 -26.35
CA PRO A 640 31.45 -13.00 -26.04
C PRO A 640 32.55 -12.98 -24.99
N GLY A 641 32.40 -13.77 -23.92
CA GLY A 641 33.37 -13.85 -22.82
C GLY A 641 33.47 -12.55 -22.00
N VAL A 642 32.43 -11.72 -22.02
CA VAL A 642 32.35 -10.50 -21.21
C VAL A 642 31.50 -10.76 -19.97
N VAL A 643 31.93 -10.18 -18.85
CA VAL A 643 31.30 -10.28 -17.54
C VAL A 643 31.17 -8.90 -16.92
N ASN A 644 30.11 -8.67 -16.16
CA ASN A 644 29.92 -7.44 -15.38
C ASN A 644 29.38 -7.71 -13.97
N SER A 645 29.17 -8.97 -13.62
CA SER A 645 28.80 -9.36 -12.26
C SER A 645 29.32 -10.77 -11.94
N LEU A 646 29.52 -11.05 -10.66
CA LEU A 646 30.01 -12.32 -10.15
C LEU A 646 29.11 -12.77 -8.99
N ASP A 647 28.78 -14.05 -8.95
CA ASP A 647 28.16 -14.67 -7.79
C ASP A 647 29.21 -15.49 -7.04
N LEU A 648 29.43 -15.14 -5.77
CA LEU A 648 30.54 -15.64 -4.97
C LEU A 648 30.03 -16.33 -3.71
N VAL A 649 30.71 -17.40 -3.30
CA VAL A 649 30.61 -17.94 -1.94
C VAL A 649 31.84 -17.46 -1.17
N PRO A 650 31.68 -16.77 -0.04
CA PRO A 650 32.82 -16.29 0.73
C PRO A 650 33.62 -17.45 1.33
N ALA A 651 34.90 -17.21 1.61
CA ALA A 651 35.77 -18.18 2.27
C ALA A 651 35.25 -18.52 3.68
N ARG A 652 35.50 -19.75 4.15
CA ARG A 652 34.90 -20.28 5.41
C ARG A 652 35.24 -19.47 6.67
N ASP A 653 36.31 -18.69 6.63
CA ASP A 653 36.83 -17.84 7.71
C ASP A 653 36.35 -16.38 7.62
N LEU A 654 35.70 -15.99 6.53
CA LEU A 654 35.15 -14.65 6.28
C LEU A 654 33.64 -14.76 6.04
N THR A 655 32.82 -14.30 6.99
CA THR A 655 31.36 -14.33 6.84
C THR A 655 30.74 -12.94 6.97
N GLY A 656 29.57 -12.77 6.36
CA GLY A 656 28.77 -11.54 6.42
C GLY A 656 29.54 -10.29 5.99
N ASP A 657 29.45 -9.24 6.79
CA ASP A 657 30.00 -7.91 6.47
C ASP A 657 31.53 -7.89 6.33
N ALA A 658 32.24 -8.85 6.94
CA ALA A 658 33.69 -8.94 6.79
C ALA A 658 34.09 -9.35 5.37
N ALA A 659 33.36 -10.29 4.77
CA ALA A 659 33.54 -10.68 3.38
C ALA A 659 33.15 -9.54 2.42
N LYS A 660 32.01 -8.89 2.67
CA LYS A 660 31.56 -7.72 1.88
C LYS A 660 32.62 -6.63 1.84
N ARG A 661 33.18 -6.24 3.00
CA ARG A 661 34.22 -5.20 3.09
C ARG A 661 35.54 -5.59 2.42
N SER A 662 35.97 -6.85 2.57
CA SER A 662 37.20 -7.32 1.94
C SER A 662 37.11 -7.27 0.42
N LEU A 663 35.95 -7.70 -0.12
CA LEU A 663 35.68 -7.67 -1.56
C LEU A 663 35.51 -6.23 -2.05
N ALA A 664 34.70 -5.41 -1.38
CA ALA A 664 34.43 -4.01 -1.74
C ALA A 664 35.71 -3.16 -1.96
N GLY A 665 36.79 -3.47 -1.24
CA GLY A 665 38.06 -2.75 -1.37
C GLY A 665 38.89 -3.11 -2.62
N LEU A 666 38.51 -4.14 -3.38
CA LEU A 666 39.24 -4.54 -4.58
C LEU A 666 38.95 -3.61 -5.76
N PRO A 667 39.94 -3.35 -6.63
CA PRO A 667 39.74 -2.50 -7.80
C PRO A 667 38.75 -3.15 -8.78
N GLY A 668 37.87 -2.36 -9.38
CA GLY A 668 36.92 -2.81 -10.39
C GLY A 668 35.57 -3.30 -9.85
N ILE A 669 35.35 -3.22 -8.53
CA ILE A 669 34.07 -3.57 -7.90
C ILE A 669 33.23 -2.30 -7.70
N ALA A 670 31.98 -2.36 -8.12
CA ALA A 670 30.98 -1.32 -7.96
C ALA A 670 30.05 -1.56 -6.77
N SER A 671 29.63 -2.80 -6.49
CA SER A 671 28.86 -3.12 -5.29
C SER A 671 29.06 -4.58 -4.87
N VAL A 672 28.82 -4.86 -3.59
CA VAL A 672 28.80 -6.22 -3.03
C VAL A 672 27.58 -6.36 -2.13
N GLU A 673 26.66 -7.24 -2.52
CA GLU A 673 25.37 -7.44 -1.86
C GLU A 673 25.23 -8.88 -1.38
N SER A 674 24.52 -9.10 -0.27
CA SER A 674 24.14 -10.45 0.15
C SER A 674 22.88 -10.89 -0.57
N ALA A 675 22.79 -12.17 -0.89
CA ALA A 675 21.59 -12.75 -1.48
C ALA A 675 20.32 -12.57 -0.60
N SER A 676 20.48 -12.35 0.72
CA SER A 676 19.37 -12.10 1.64
C SER A 676 18.98 -10.63 1.80
N ALA A 677 19.78 -9.66 1.30
CA ALA A 677 19.59 -8.24 1.59
C ALA A 677 18.19 -7.74 1.18
N LEU A 678 17.82 -8.01 -0.08
CA LEU A 678 16.51 -7.62 -0.61
C LEU A 678 15.35 -8.22 0.21
N GLY A 679 15.44 -9.51 0.57
CA GLY A 679 14.42 -10.18 1.36
C GLY A 679 14.29 -9.60 2.77
N GLU A 680 15.40 -9.35 3.45
CA GLU A 680 15.45 -8.74 4.78
C GLU A 680 14.87 -7.31 4.77
N SER A 681 15.22 -6.51 3.77
CA SER A 681 14.69 -5.15 3.60
C SER A 681 13.17 -5.15 3.36
N LEU A 682 12.68 -6.02 2.47
CA LEU A 682 11.25 -6.15 2.21
C LEU A 682 10.48 -6.66 3.44
N GLU A 683 11.06 -7.61 4.20
CA GLU A 683 10.45 -8.11 5.44
C GLU A 683 10.37 -7.02 6.51
N GLN A 684 11.42 -6.21 6.67
CA GLN A 684 11.42 -5.09 7.61
C GLN A 684 10.38 -4.03 7.24
N GLY A 685 10.33 -3.60 5.98
CA GLY A 685 9.31 -2.67 5.50
C GLY A 685 7.89 -3.22 5.66
N LEU A 686 7.70 -4.52 5.44
CA LEU A 686 6.41 -5.18 5.63
C LEU A 686 5.99 -5.23 7.11
N GLU A 687 6.89 -5.45 8.06
CA GLU A 687 6.56 -5.44 9.49
C GLU A 687 6.16 -4.04 9.98
N ASP A 688 6.83 -2.99 9.50
CA ASP A 688 6.48 -1.60 9.79
C ASP A 688 5.08 -1.29 9.25
N PHE A 689 4.79 -1.69 8.00
CA PHE A 689 3.46 -1.56 7.41
C PHE A 689 2.41 -2.41 8.15
N ALA A 690 2.75 -3.65 8.54
CA ALA A 690 1.86 -4.55 9.27
C ALA A 690 1.44 -3.99 10.63
N SER A 691 2.30 -3.20 11.27
CA SER A 691 1.99 -2.54 12.54
C SER A 691 0.75 -1.63 12.43
N ILE A 692 0.61 -0.88 11.33
CA ILE A 692 -0.53 0.00 11.05
C ILE A 692 -1.81 -0.83 10.84
N ILE A 693 -1.70 -1.91 10.08
CA ILE A 693 -2.83 -2.80 9.79
C ILE A 693 -3.37 -3.46 11.06
N ARG A 694 -2.49 -3.87 11.98
CA ARG A 694 -2.90 -4.46 13.28
C ARG A 694 -3.82 -3.50 14.06
N VAL A 695 -3.57 -2.19 14.00
CA VAL A 695 -4.44 -1.18 14.63
C VAL A 695 -5.79 -1.10 13.93
N VAL A 696 -5.81 -1.05 12.59
CA VAL A 696 -7.06 -1.02 11.81
C VAL A 696 -7.92 -2.24 12.09
N VAL A 697 -7.32 -3.44 12.15
CA VAL A 697 -8.04 -4.67 12.48
C VAL A 697 -8.55 -4.66 13.92
N ALA A 698 -7.79 -4.11 14.87
CA ALA A 698 -8.29 -3.92 16.24
C ALA A 698 -9.53 -3.01 16.29
N ILE A 699 -9.54 -1.92 15.52
CA ILE A 699 -10.71 -1.04 15.36
C ILE A 699 -11.88 -1.81 14.75
N ALA A 700 -11.64 -2.62 13.71
CA ALA A 700 -12.67 -3.46 13.08
C ALA A 700 -13.33 -4.42 14.09
N VAL A 701 -12.55 -5.06 14.96
CA VAL A 701 -13.07 -5.94 16.03
C VAL A 701 -13.98 -5.16 17.00
N VAL A 702 -13.56 -3.95 17.39
CA VAL A 702 -14.38 -3.07 18.25
C VAL A 702 -15.68 -2.69 17.55
N LEU A 703 -15.65 -2.37 16.25
CA LEU A 703 -16.84 -2.05 15.48
C LEU A 703 -17.82 -3.24 15.40
N VAL A 704 -17.33 -4.46 15.14
CA VAL A 704 -18.17 -5.67 15.15
C VAL A 704 -18.82 -5.86 16.51
N LEU A 705 -18.07 -5.68 17.60
CA LEU A 705 -18.60 -5.76 18.96
C LEU A 705 -19.71 -4.74 19.21
N LEU A 706 -19.54 -3.49 18.75
CA LEU A 706 -20.56 -2.44 18.88
C LEU A 706 -21.83 -2.78 18.09
N ILE A 707 -21.70 -3.26 16.85
CA ILE A 707 -22.84 -3.72 16.03
C ILE A 707 -23.58 -4.86 16.73
N ALA A 708 -22.83 -5.84 17.24
CA ALA A 708 -23.37 -7.00 17.94
C ALA A 708 -24.06 -6.62 19.26
N PHE A 709 -23.45 -5.71 20.03
CA PHE A 709 -24.04 -5.17 21.25
C PHE A 709 -25.35 -4.47 20.97
N ASN A 710 -25.39 -3.61 19.94
CA ASN A 710 -26.60 -2.92 19.52
C ASN A 710 -27.70 -3.90 19.18
N SER A 711 -27.42 -4.89 18.33
CA SER A 711 -28.35 -5.96 17.95
C SER A 711 -28.87 -6.73 19.16
N THR A 712 -27.98 -7.09 20.10
CA THR A 712 -28.34 -7.90 21.27
C THR A 712 -29.17 -7.12 22.28
N ALA A 713 -28.82 -5.87 22.57
CA ALA A 713 -29.59 -5.02 23.48
C ALA A 713 -31.02 -4.81 22.96
N ILE A 714 -31.14 -4.63 21.64
CA ILE A 714 -32.38 -4.59 20.87
C ILE A 714 -33.20 -5.89 21.03
N ASN A 715 -32.57 -7.06 20.93
CA ASN A 715 -33.24 -8.35 21.11
C ASN A 715 -33.72 -8.57 22.55
N ALA A 716 -32.92 -8.17 23.53
CA ALA A 716 -33.27 -8.27 24.94
C ALA A 716 -34.51 -7.44 25.28
N ASP A 717 -34.65 -6.25 24.67
CA ASP A 717 -35.83 -5.39 24.86
C ASP A 717 -37.09 -6.00 24.20
N GLU A 718 -36.97 -6.61 23.02
CA GLU A 718 -38.10 -7.28 22.33
C GLU A 718 -38.59 -8.52 23.07
N ARG A 719 -37.66 -9.32 23.59
CA ARG A 719 -37.94 -10.59 24.29
C ARG A 719 -37.99 -10.44 25.80
N ALA A 720 -38.10 -9.22 26.32
CA ALA A 720 -38.13 -8.97 27.76
C ALA A 720 -39.21 -9.81 28.48
N ARG A 721 -40.40 -9.95 27.87
CA ARG A 721 -41.47 -10.81 28.39
C ARG A 721 -41.15 -12.30 28.32
N GLU A 722 -40.56 -12.79 27.24
CA GLU A 722 -40.14 -14.18 27.12
C GLU A 722 -39.08 -14.52 28.18
N HIS A 723 -38.11 -13.63 28.38
CA HIS A 723 -37.09 -13.75 29.43
C HIS A 723 -37.72 -13.72 30.83
N ALA A 724 -38.67 -12.82 31.08
CA ALA A 724 -39.41 -12.77 32.34
C ALA A 724 -40.22 -14.04 32.59
N THR A 725 -40.89 -14.60 31.57
CA THR A 725 -41.59 -15.89 31.69
C THR A 725 -40.62 -17.02 32.01
N MET A 726 -39.46 -17.08 31.35
CA MET A 726 -38.43 -18.08 31.64
C MET A 726 -37.94 -18.00 33.09
N PHE A 727 -37.71 -16.79 33.62
CA PHE A 727 -37.36 -16.59 35.02
C PHE A 727 -38.50 -16.97 35.98
N ALA A 728 -39.75 -16.68 35.62
CA ALA A 728 -40.91 -17.11 36.41
C ALA A 728 -41.06 -18.64 36.46
N TYR A 729 -40.68 -19.34 35.38
CA TYR A 729 -40.59 -20.81 35.34
C TYR A 729 -39.33 -21.37 36.04
N GLY A 730 -38.51 -20.53 36.65
CA GLY A 730 -37.34 -20.95 37.44
C GLY A 730 -36.07 -21.23 36.64
N LEU A 731 -36.00 -20.85 35.36
CA LEU A 731 -34.76 -21.00 34.58
C LEU A 731 -33.67 -20.06 35.13
N PRO A 732 -32.44 -20.55 35.35
CA PRO A 732 -31.37 -19.71 35.89
C PRO A 732 -30.84 -18.74 34.82
N LEU A 733 -30.30 -17.59 35.26
CA LEU A 733 -29.73 -16.55 34.39
C LEU A 733 -28.73 -17.09 33.36
N ARG A 734 -27.90 -18.06 33.75
CA ARG A 734 -26.94 -18.73 32.86
C ARG A 734 -27.60 -19.44 31.67
N SER A 735 -28.80 -20.01 31.85
CA SER A 735 -29.51 -20.71 30.77
C SER A 735 -30.08 -19.73 29.75
N VAL A 736 -30.66 -18.63 30.22
CA VAL A 736 -31.17 -17.55 29.36
C VAL A 736 -30.01 -16.85 28.62
N LEU A 737 -28.90 -16.59 29.32
CA LEU A 737 -27.71 -16.02 28.71
C LEU A 737 -27.11 -16.95 27.66
N ARG A 738 -27.00 -18.26 27.95
CA ARG A 738 -26.51 -19.26 26.99
C ARG A 738 -27.36 -19.27 25.72
N LEU A 739 -28.68 -19.14 25.84
CA LEU A 739 -29.58 -19.05 24.68
C LEU A 739 -29.24 -17.83 23.80
N ALA A 740 -29.03 -16.67 24.40
CA ALA A 740 -28.68 -15.44 23.69
C ALA A 740 -27.27 -15.48 23.08
N VAL A 741 -26.30 -16.12 23.77
CA VAL A 741 -24.96 -16.36 23.24
C VAL A 741 -25.00 -17.28 22.04
N VAL A 742 -25.75 -18.39 22.09
CA VAL A 742 -25.89 -19.31 20.94
C VAL A 742 -26.56 -18.60 19.75
N GLU A 743 -27.58 -17.77 19.98
CA GLU A 743 -28.19 -16.98 18.90
C GLU A 743 -27.19 -16.02 18.24
N SER A 744 -26.37 -15.36 19.06
CA SER A 744 -25.35 -14.43 18.57
C SER A 744 -24.17 -15.15 17.91
N LEU A 745 -23.85 -16.36 18.36
CA LEU A 745 -22.85 -17.21 17.74
C LEU A 745 -23.28 -17.66 16.35
N ILE A 746 -24.56 -18.02 16.15
CA ILE A 746 -25.10 -18.33 14.81
C ILE A 746 -24.96 -17.12 13.89
N MET A 747 -25.33 -15.92 14.36
CA MET A 747 -25.14 -14.68 13.60
C MET A 747 -23.67 -14.40 13.31
N GLY A 748 -22.77 -14.66 14.28
CA GLY A 748 -21.34 -14.47 14.15
C GLY A 748 -20.72 -15.39 13.12
N VAL A 749 -21.10 -16.68 13.12
CA VAL A 749 -20.65 -17.64 12.11
C VAL A 749 -21.11 -17.23 10.71
N LEU A 750 -22.37 -16.82 10.55
CA LEU A 750 -22.87 -16.32 9.26
C LEU A 750 -22.17 -15.04 8.82
N ALA A 751 -21.93 -14.11 9.74
CA ALA A 751 -21.22 -12.85 9.47
C ALA A 751 -19.78 -13.11 9.06
N THR A 752 -19.06 -13.96 9.79
CA THR A 752 -17.69 -14.36 9.44
C THR A 752 -17.66 -15.12 8.11
N ALA A 753 -18.62 -16.00 7.82
CA ALA A 753 -18.66 -16.71 6.55
C ALA A 753 -18.85 -15.76 5.36
N ILE A 754 -19.81 -14.83 5.45
CA ILE A 754 -20.01 -13.81 4.41
C ILE A 754 -18.80 -12.87 4.34
N GLY A 755 -18.24 -12.49 5.49
CA GLY A 755 -17.06 -11.64 5.58
C GLY A 755 -15.82 -12.28 4.97
N LEU A 756 -15.60 -13.58 5.16
CA LEU A 756 -14.52 -14.32 4.50
C LEU A 756 -14.72 -14.38 2.99
N ILE A 757 -15.93 -14.68 2.51
CA ILE A 757 -16.22 -14.73 1.07
C ILE A 757 -15.99 -13.37 0.42
N LEU A 758 -16.56 -12.30 1.00
CA LEU A 758 -16.39 -10.94 0.50
C LEU A 758 -14.95 -10.46 0.66
N GLY A 759 -14.30 -10.78 1.77
CA GLY A 759 -12.92 -10.37 2.05
C GLY A 759 -11.92 -11.02 1.10
N VAL A 760 -12.09 -12.30 0.78
CA VAL A 760 -11.28 -12.99 -0.25
C VAL A 760 -11.59 -12.43 -1.64
N ALA A 761 -12.84 -12.09 -1.94
CA ALA A 761 -13.18 -11.46 -3.22
C ALA A 761 -12.55 -10.06 -3.36
N ILE A 762 -12.56 -9.25 -2.30
CA ILE A 762 -11.90 -7.94 -2.27
C ILE A 762 -10.39 -8.13 -2.36
N LEU A 763 -9.80 -9.05 -1.59
CA LEU A 763 -8.38 -9.38 -1.67
C LEU A 763 -7.98 -9.78 -3.10
N GLY A 764 -8.76 -10.64 -3.74
CA GLY A 764 -8.52 -11.03 -5.13
C GLY A 764 -8.61 -9.87 -6.11
N TRP A 765 -9.54 -8.93 -5.91
CA TRP A 765 -9.61 -7.71 -6.71
C TRP A 765 -8.40 -6.80 -6.46
N VAL A 766 -8.01 -6.60 -5.20
CA VAL A 766 -6.85 -5.76 -4.88
C VAL A 766 -5.56 -6.36 -5.42
N VAL A 767 -5.31 -7.66 -5.21
CA VAL A 767 -4.08 -8.32 -5.65
C VAL A 767 -4.00 -8.46 -7.18
N ASN A 768 -5.11 -8.81 -7.85
CA ASN A 768 -5.05 -9.11 -9.29
C ASN A 768 -5.37 -7.90 -10.20
N VAL A 769 -5.91 -6.81 -9.67
CA VAL A 769 -6.23 -5.60 -10.43
C VAL A 769 -5.39 -4.44 -9.92
N ASN A 770 -5.61 -4.03 -8.67
CA ASN A 770 -5.01 -2.82 -8.13
C ASN A 770 -3.48 -2.93 -7.97
N LEU A 771 -2.99 -4.03 -7.42
CA LEU A 771 -1.55 -4.21 -7.19
C LEU A 771 -0.78 -4.40 -8.50
N LYS A 772 -1.40 -5.01 -9.52
CA LYS A 772 -0.82 -5.12 -10.86
C LYS A 772 -0.64 -3.76 -11.54
N GLU A 773 -1.53 -2.80 -11.28
CA GLU A 773 -1.40 -1.43 -11.82
C GLU A 773 -0.27 -0.65 -11.13
N VAL A 774 -0.14 -0.80 -9.80
CA VAL A 774 0.84 -0.03 -9.01
C VAL A 774 2.25 -0.64 -9.04
N LEU A 775 2.35 -1.98 -8.96
CA LEU A 775 3.61 -2.72 -8.92
C LEU A 775 3.58 -3.85 -9.96
N PRO A 776 3.59 -3.51 -11.26
CA PRO A 776 3.48 -4.51 -12.33
C PRO A 776 4.66 -5.50 -12.32
N GLU A 777 5.80 -5.13 -11.74
CA GLU A 777 6.99 -5.99 -11.63
C GLU A 777 6.84 -7.17 -10.67
N LEU A 778 5.86 -7.13 -9.76
CA LEU A 778 5.69 -8.11 -8.69
C LEU A 778 4.51 -9.05 -8.94
N GLY A 779 4.82 -10.30 -9.29
CA GLY A 779 3.88 -11.41 -9.37
C GLY A 779 3.49 -11.91 -7.98
N THR A 780 2.47 -11.29 -7.38
CA THR A 780 1.97 -11.69 -6.06
C THR A 780 0.99 -12.87 -6.11
N VAL A 781 1.12 -13.77 -5.15
CA VAL A 781 0.16 -14.87 -4.95
C VAL A 781 -0.88 -14.48 -3.90
N THR A 782 -2.16 -14.71 -4.19
CA THR A 782 -3.21 -14.53 -3.18
C THR A 782 -3.08 -15.60 -2.10
N SER A 783 -2.67 -15.21 -0.90
CA SER A 783 -2.53 -16.09 0.25
C SER A 783 -3.38 -15.57 1.42
N LEU A 784 -3.92 -16.50 2.22
CA LEU A 784 -4.60 -16.18 3.46
C LEU A 784 -4.10 -17.11 4.54
N SER A 785 -3.37 -16.56 5.51
CA SER A 785 -2.76 -17.34 6.57
C SER A 785 -3.80 -17.90 7.53
N SER A 786 -3.44 -18.99 8.21
CA SER A 786 -4.26 -19.52 9.30
C SER A 786 -4.49 -18.49 10.41
N GLY A 787 -3.52 -17.58 10.63
CA GLY A 787 -3.62 -16.49 11.58
C GLY A 787 -4.74 -15.51 11.23
N SER A 788 -4.81 -15.09 9.96
CA SER A 788 -5.86 -14.18 9.47
C SER A 788 -7.26 -14.79 9.54
N ILE A 789 -7.39 -16.10 9.26
CA ILE A 789 -8.66 -16.82 9.41
C ILE A 789 -9.10 -16.87 10.89
N ILE A 790 -8.15 -17.18 11.80
CA ILE A 790 -8.42 -17.18 13.25
C ILE A 790 -8.83 -15.78 13.71
N LEU A 791 -8.13 -14.74 13.24
CA LEU A 791 -8.45 -13.36 13.56
C LEU A 791 -9.85 -12.97 13.08
N ALA A 792 -10.23 -13.35 11.86
CA ALA A 792 -11.59 -13.15 11.34
C ALA A 792 -12.66 -13.90 12.16
N ALA A 793 -12.33 -15.10 12.64
CA ALA A 793 -13.21 -15.85 13.53
C ALA A 793 -13.33 -15.19 14.92
N LEU A 794 -12.24 -14.67 15.49
CA LEU A 794 -12.25 -13.92 16.74
C LEU A 794 -13.02 -12.59 16.59
N ALA A 795 -12.78 -11.86 15.51
CA ALA A 795 -13.43 -10.60 15.20
C ALA A 795 -14.93 -10.75 14.95
N GLY A 796 -15.35 -11.76 14.19
CA GLY A 796 -16.76 -11.99 13.88
C GLY A 796 -17.48 -12.83 14.94
N VAL A 797 -17.09 -14.11 15.10
CA VAL A 797 -17.74 -15.05 16.01
C VAL A 797 -17.48 -14.67 17.47
N GLY A 798 -16.22 -14.40 17.83
CA GLY A 798 -15.82 -14.07 19.20
C GLY A 798 -16.48 -12.79 19.71
N ALA A 799 -16.38 -11.69 18.95
CA ALA A 799 -17.01 -10.42 19.33
C ALA A 799 -18.53 -10.53 19.41
N MET A 800 -19.18 -11.25 18.47
CA MET A 800 -20.63 -11.46 18.54
C MET A 800 -21.06 -12.30 19.74
N ALA A 801 -20.32 -13.35 20.09
CA ALA A 801 -20.62 -14.19 21.24
C ALA A 801 -20.45 -13.42 22.57
N LEU A 802 -19.56 -12.43 22.61
CA LEU A 802 -19.32 -11.58 23.79
C LEU A 802 -20.45 -10.56 24.02
N ALA A 803 -21.10 -10.08 22.96
CA ALA A 803 -22.11 -9.02 23.04
C ALA A 803 -23.27 -9.29 24.03
N PRO A 804 -23.90 -10.48 24.08
CA PRO A 804 -24.91 -10.81 25.10
C PRO A 804 -24.41 -10.74 26.53
N VAL A 805 -23.14 -11.08 26.77
CA VAL A 805 -22.54 -11.04 28.12
C VAL A 805 -22.54 -9.62 28.68
N LEU A 806 -22.33 -8.61 27.81
CA LEU A 806 -22.39 -7.20 28.19
C LEU A 806 -23.79 -6.77 28.69
N THR A 807 -24.85 -7.50 28.31
CA THR A 807 -26.24 -7.21 28.73
C THR A 807 -26.67 -7.92 30.01
N VAL A 808 -25.82 -8.75 30.62
CA VAL A 808 -26.14 -9.56 31.82
C VAL A 808 -26.64 -8.72 33.00
N ARG A 809 -26.03 -7.56 33.23
CA ARG A 809 -26.45 -6.66 34.33
C ARG A 809 -27.91 -6.20 34.19
N ARG A 810 -28.38 -6.03 32.95
CA ARG A 810 -29.77 -5.67 32.65
C ARG A 810 -30.71 -6.82 32.97
N LEU A 811 -30.38 -8.04 32.53
CA LEU A 811 -31.17 -9.24 32.82
C LEU A 811 -31.25 -9.54 34.33
N ARG A 812 -30.14 -9.38 35.06
CA ARG A 812 -30.09 -9.61 36.52
C ARG A 812 -30.95 -8.64 37.31
N ARG A 813 -31.14 -7.41 36.82
CA ARG A 813 -31.93 -6.36 37.49
C ARG A 813 -33.37 -6.28 36.96
N MET A 814 -33.81 -7.26 36.18
CA MET A 814 -35.15 -7.29 35.61
C MET A 814 -36.19 -7.53 36.71
N ASP A 815 -37.17 -6.63 36.81
CA ASP A 815 -38.35 -6.81 37.66
C ASP A 815 -39.37 -7.69 36.90
N VAL A 816 -39.30 -9.00 37.16
CA VAL A 816 -40.14 -10.03 36.52
C VAL A 816 -41.64 -9.74 36.69
N PRO A 817 -42.16 -9.45 37.91
CA PRO A 817 -43.56 -9.08 38.09
C PRO A 817 -44.02 -7.89 37.24
N SER A 818 -43.23 -6.81 37.19
CA SER A 818 -43.59 -5.63 36.41
C SER A 818 -43.60 -5.89 34.89
N THR A 819 -42.72 -6.78 34.42
CA THR A 819 -42.56 -7.11 32.99
C THR A 819 -43.69 -8.01 32.49
N LEU A 820 -44.27 -8.83 33.36
CA LEU A 820 -45.39 -9.73 33.05
C LEU A 820 -46.76 -9.08 33.23
N ARG A 821 -46.84 -7.94 33.94
CA ARG A 821 -48.10 -7.23 34.17
C ARG A 821 -48.64 -6.69 32.84
N VAL A 822 -49.80 -7.18 32.41
CA VAL A 822 -50.53 -6.59 31.29
C VAL A 822 -50.99 -5.21 31.74
N VAL A 823 -50.41 -4.16 31.18
CA VAL A 823 -50.95 -2.81 31.32
C VAL A 823 -52.15 -2.74 30.38
N GLU A 824 -53.31 -3.13 30.89
CA GLU A 824 -54.61 -2.84 30.28
C GLU A 824 -54.76 -1.32 30.07
#